data_AF-U4KRF9-F1
#
_entry.id   AF-U4KRF9-F1
#
_cell.length_a   1.000
_cell.length_b   1.000
_cell.length_c   1.000
_cell.angle_alpha   90.00
_cell.angle_beta   90.00
_cell.angle_gamma   90.00
#
_symmetry.space_group_name_H-M   'P 1'
#
loop_
_entity.id
_entity.type
_entity.pdbx_description
1 polymer ?
#
loop_
_entity_poly.entity_id
_entity_poly.type
_entity_poly.pdbx_seq_one_letter_code
_entity_poly.pdbx_strand_id
1 'polypeptide(L)'
;MYFNFLAIATIGFAILGGFLKGFFKTTYYFVVTLIVFIGGFIAMPFITSYLMEADLSFFNQYIPASLEIELTTIKETVVRYLIEMNPSLEAVLVEESDALRLVFGVTQMALNLVYILVLYVFNLTLFKVIGFVIYLFIKPSKKDKYGNKRSKKRLLGALMGGLRGVFAVILLAIPFSGIVSIGNSASYLIEQQDAYPVMMTPEGYGFVSYSEEIESAELIEFLEGYRDTYVGQIASFIKVDDVALDEFVFDAFFSVKATSNGKEVSVKFRKELDNIAKLYEKLMTLNDGSSQFDEAFLKKLSEDDVNEILNYIESLDLIKVIIPVSVEYFIRSGEFDDMIEGYEDLITVEKLKQIDLVNDIKGLSPIFTDLISLLDEDTSIDDLNFLTLDGITVKRVFTNIGELSVVNQLVPVLFNWFVNSDTMTDLLMKYDLTKEDIVVPTAETLQNDFVNLGDLYIAFQALGFSDVSQFEQLSDPLVIDSIADEALSQFIQTLFSFELLSDNQTVLTEIMYDYLIEVLPVEYQQVFLKTDISSNFNATEMTNLVLLSKLLLSAGIVSEEFSYEDLLTEENINKLASRMSASNLLSSKMDDLLGILTNQFSLPFVLEIPAETTFSGETGKEEIKGLLNSIRIILDQGILEETFDFSQLTSETIDELSIHLTSSSVINHNLKSIIEQVISNTGFDFSVSLDDVVFDQTEISSLLKSVKIIIENGSSLDAITSLNASDINTLSQSLVITNTLKDELITLTSQNGALYEVLYIPENVTWHSTLTNVGEVESFLLAIQMLNITGGLDQVSLDIDQILDKDIDQLFRSRIIEETSVRLLKDLVETGALSLYLEPLDTQNQQYQWYKTSPNGSSDAISLIESIQQLKSIGIDYDDFNYQAVLNALQVPQNVIVLENALLDSTILESSLEKMLNRLLITEAGFNVVINTNDDENYFKGTPENEGELHRLLNGLVSANELMNFDYLTLSSANKTVFKSNLNQINESEILRQLLVELLDSSLLDSVSNYKVSPRPQLTKAMWTSEIDALVDLFVLFNEGLNLSTLDITTLDDQSADNLGQSINLLSSSYLLDVNQIKPVIKSGFETVFSTTLSPLGEVSSPTDSYQDKVQKWADESSKLVSLIKQFDEINPISEGRIKGNFVGDTLFAETLGGFLDEAENSSMLNPIVIELAYGILDPSYHAYVDTTNQTYEEIMVQIHGLMWL
;
A
#
# COMPACT_ATOMS: atom_id res chain seq x y z
N MET A 1 44.32 67.20 -70.66
CA MET A 1 45.37 68.02 -71.35
C MET A 1 45.38 69.51 -70.97
N TYR A 2 44.26 70.23 -71.06
CA TYR A 2 44.21 71.70 -70.86
C TYR A 2 44.73 72.20 -69.51
N PHE A 3 44.47 71.48 -68.42
CA PHE A 3 44.92 71.83 -67.07
C PHE A 3 46.46 71.87 -66.94
N ASN A 4 47.18 70.98 -67.65
CA ASN A 4 48.64 70.98 -67.72
C ASN A 4 49.17 72.23 -68.43
N PHE A 5 48.51 72.67 -69.50
CA PHE A 5 48.83 73.95 -70.14
C PHE A 5 48.53 75.14 -69.23
N LEU A 6 47.43 75.11 -68.45
CA LEU A 6 47.12 76.17 -67.49
C LEU A 6 48.21 76.28 -66.40
N ALA A 7 48.68 75.16 -65.85
CA ALA A 7 49.80 75.12 -64.90
C ALA A 7 51.09 75.68 -65.51
N ILE A 8 51.51 75.17 -66.66
CA ILE A 8 52.73 75.61 -67.37
C ILE A 8 52.64 77.08 -67.76
N ALA A 9 51.50 77.55 -68.27
CA ALA A 9 51.28 78.94 -68.63
C ALA A 9 51.31 79.84 -67.39
N THR A 10 50.67 79.44 -66.28
CA THR A 10 50.66 80.20 -65.03
C THR A 10 52.08 80.36 -64.47
N ILE A 11 52.82 79.25 -64.38
CA ILE A 11 54.21 79.25 -63.92
C ILE A 11 55.10 80.02 -64.92
N GLY A 12 54.96 79.80 -66.23
CA GLY A 12 55.73 80.47 -67.28
C GLY A 12 55.51 81.98 -67.33
N PHE A 13 54.26 82.46 -67.29
CA PHE A 13 53.94 83.89 -67.20
C PHE A 13 54.39 84.50 -65.87
N ALA A 14 54.36 83.75 -64.77
CA ALA A 14 54.89 84.21 -63.49
C ALA A 14 56.43 84.33 -63.52
N ILE A 15 57.15 83.38 -64.13
CA ILE A 15 58.60 83.41 -64.38
C ILE A 15 58.96 84.60 -65.30
N LEU A 16 58.29 84.77 -66.44
CA LEU A 16 58.52 85.87 -67.38
C LEU A 16 58.21 87.23 -66.74
N GLY A 17 57.05 87.35 -66.08
CA GLY A 17 56.67 88.52 -65.31
C GLY A 17 57.68 88.83 -64.20
N GLY A 18 58.23 87.78 -63.56
CA GLY A 18 59.26 87.85 -62.55
C GLY A 18 60.61 88.35 -63.09
N PHE A 19 61.02 87.88 -64.26
CA PHE A 19 62.23 88.31 -64.99
C PHE A 19 62.15 89.78 -65.40
N LEU A 20 61.00 90.22 -65.92
CA LEU A 20 60.73 91.61 -66.33
C LEU A 20 60.65 92.58 -65.14
N LYS A 21 59.98 92.18 -64.06
CA LYS A 21 59.83 92.98 -62.83
C LYS A 21 61.17 93.05 -62.07
N GLY A 22 61.86 91.92 -61.92
CA GLY A 22 63.14 91.74 -61.22
C GLY A 22 62.98 91.43 -59.73
N PHE A 23 63.90 90.63 -59.17
CA PHE A 23 63.84 90.01 -57.83
C PHE A 23 63.00 90.75 -56.80
N PHE A 24 63.46 91.89 -56.28
CA PHE A 24 62.80 92.61 -55.18
C PHE A 24 61.31 92.90 -55.44
N LYS A 25 60.93 93.32 -56.65
CA LYS A 25 59.52 93.60 -56.96
C LYS A 25 58.72 92.29 -56.99
N THR A 26 59.28 91.22 -57.54
CA THR A 26 58.62 89.91 -57.60
C THR A 26 58.47 89.29 -56.21
N THR A 27 59.53 89.27 -55.40
CA THR A 27 59.52 88.81 -54.00
C THR A 27 58.50 89.59 -53.18
N TYR A 28 58.46 90.93 -53.31
CA TYR A 28 57.47 91.74 -52.61
C TYR A 28 56.03 91.32 -52.94
N TYR A 29 55.66 91.19 -54.22
CA TYR A 29 54.30 90.76 -54.56
C TYR A 29 54.01 89.29 -54.26
N PHE A 30 55.04 88.44 -54.20
CA PHE A 30 54.89 87.07 -53.70
C PHE A 30 54.55 87.07 -52.20
N VAL A 31 55.35 87.77 -51.39
CA VAL A 31 55.13 87.91 -49.94
C VAL A 31 53.79 88.60 -49.64
N VAL A 32 53.38 89.62 -50.40
CA VAL A 32 52.05 90.24 -50.23
C VAL A 32 50.93 89.25 -50.56
N THR A 33 51.01 88.50 -51.67
CA THR A 33 50.00 87.47 -51.97
C THR A 33 49.99 86.36 -50.90
N LEU A 34 51.16 85.94 -50.41
CA LEU A 34 51.28 84.95 -49.35
C LEU A 34 50.64 85.44 -48.04
N ILE A 35 50.92 86.68 -47.62
CA ILE A 35 50.30 87.30 -46.43
C ILE A 35 48.79 87.50 -46.61
N VAL A 36 48.32 87.86 -47.81
CA VAL A 36 46.88 88.03 -48.09
C VAL A 36 46.14 86.70 -48.00
N PHE A 37 46.69 85.61 -48.52
CA PHE A 37 46.03 84.30 -48.42
C PHE A 37 46.18 83.67 -47.03
N ILE A 38 47.38 83.64 -46.44
CA ILE A 38 47.55 83.11 -45.07
C ILE A 38 46.74 83.94 -44.05
N GLY A 39 46.84 85.27 -44.13
CA GLY A 39 46.08 86.17 -43.27
C GLY A 39 44.58 86.12 -43.53
N GLY A 40 44.16 85.94 -44.79
CA GLY A 40 42.76 85.74 -45.16
C GLY A 40 42.20 84.42 -44.62
N PHE A 41 42.96 83.33 -44.71
CA PHE A 41 42.56 82.04 -44.14
C PHE A 41 42.50 82.08 -42.61
N ILE A 42 43.46 82.73 -41.93
CA ILE A 42 43.41 82.93 -40.47
C ILE A 42 42.25 83.85 -40.07
N ALA A 43 41.92 84.86 -40.87
CA ALA A 43 40.81 85.77 -40.62
C ALA A 43 39.43 85.19 -40.98
N MET A 44 39.37 84.12 -41.78
CA MET A 44 38.14 83.50 -42.27
C MET A 44 37.12 83.23 -41.16
N PRO A 45 37.41 82.46 -40.10
CA PRO A 45 36.41 82.16 -39.06
C PRO A 45 35.88 83.43 -38.37
N PHE A 46 36.73 84.43 -38.13
CA PHE A 46 36.30 85.70 -37.53
C PHE A 46 35.38 86.50 -38.46
N ILE A 47 35.68 86.52 -39.76
CA ILE A 47 34.90 87.26 -40.75
C ILE A 47 33.57 86.56 -41.04
N THR A 48 33.55 85.23 -41.16
CA THR A 48 32.29 84.49 -41.42
C THR A 48 31.39 84.45 -40.19
N SER A 49 31.93 84.34 -38.96
CA SER A 49 31.15 84.54 -37.74
C SER A 49 30.57 85.97 -37.63
N TYR A 50 31.34 87.00 -38.00
CA TYR A 50 30.80 88.38 -38.04
C TYR A 50 29.69 88.54 -39.09
N LEU A 51 29.83 87.93 -40.28
CA LEU A 51 28.80 87.97 -41.33
C LEU A 51 27.50 87.26 -40.89
N MET A 52 27.60 86.19 -40.09
CA MET A 52 26.42 85.50 -39.53
C MET A 52 25.54 86.41 -38.66
N GLU A 53 26.14 87.40 -37.99
CA GLU A 53 25.52 88.30 -37.03
C GLU A 53 25.30 89.72 -37.58
N ALA A 54 25.73 89.98 -38.81
CA ALA A 54 25.55 91.28 -39.45
C ALA A 54 24.08 91.50 -39.84
N ASP A 55 23.56 92.69 -39.54
CA ASP A 55 22.23 93.13 -39.97
C ASP A 55 22.22 93.37 -41.49
N LEU A 56 21.42 92.57 -42.20
CA LEU A 56 21.17 92.59 -43.64
C LEU A 56 19.81 93.20 -44.00
N SER A 57 19.04 93.74 -43.05
CA SER A 57 17.72 94.35 -43.33
C SER A 57 17.75 95.44 -44.40
N PHE A 58 18.89 96.12 -44.56
CA PHE A 58 19.12 97.08 -45.63
C PHE A 58 19.06 96.48 -47.06
N PHE A 59 19.17 95.15 -47.20
CA PHE A 59 19.01 94.46 -48.49
C PHE A 59 17.55 94.16 -48.84
N ASN A 60 16.60 94.20 -47.89
CA ASN A 60 15.19 93.85 -48.15
C ASN A 60 14.57 94.71 -49.27
N GLN A 61 15.00 95.96 -49.42
CA GLN A 61 14.57 96.86 -50.52
C GLN A 61 14.98 96.38 -51.94
N TYR A 62 15.89 95.41 -52.05
CA TYR A 62 16.38 94.85 -53.31
C TYR A 62 15.87 93.43 -53.58
N ILE A 63 15.13 92.83 -52.65
CA ILE A 63 14.55 91.50 -52.81
C ILE A 63 13.21 91.61 -53.55
N PRO A 64 12.96 90.80 -54.59
CA PRO A 64 11.63 90.69 -55.20
C PRO A 64 10.56 90.35 -54.17
N ALA A 65 9.51 91.16 -54.08
CA ALA A 65 8.39 90.94 -53.15
C ALA A 65 7.66 89.59 -53.33
N SER A 66 7.93 88.87 -54.42
CA SER A 66 7.44 87.51 -54.70
C SER A 66 8.18 86.39 -53.95
N LEU A 67 9.22 86.70 -53.18
CA LEU A 67 10.00 85.70 -52.43
C LEU A 67 9.61 85.58 -50.96
N GLU A 68 8.79 86.50 -50.43
CA GLU A 68 8.27 86.60 -49.05
C GLU A 68 9.28 86.55 -47.87
N ILE A 69 10.56 86.26 -48.14
CA ILE A 69 11.66 86.25 -47.17
C ILE A 69 12.05 87.68 -46.76
N GLU A 70 11.95 87.95 -45.46
CA GLU A 70 12.58 89.12 -44.82
C GLU A 70 13.99 88.75 -44.33
N LEU A 71 15.02 89.52 -44.72
CA LEU A 71 16.35 89.40 -44.12
C LEU A 71 16.46 90.23 -42.85
N THR A 72 17.04 89.64 -41.82
CA THR A 72 17.54 90.34 -40.62
C THR A 72 19.03 90.01 -40.47
N THR A 73 19.43 89.15 -39.53
CA THR A 73 20.76 88.51 -39.53
C THR A 73 20.72 87.22 -40.35
N ILE A 74 21.87 86.71 -40.80
CA ILE A 74 21.88 85.41 -41.53
C ILE A 74 21.38 84.29 -40.61
N LYS A 75 21.77 84.28 -39.33
CA LYS A 75 21.29 83.30 -38.34
C LYS A 75 19.75 83.24 -38.28
N GLU A 76 19.12 84.38 -37.99
CA GLU A 76 17.67 84.48 -37.80
C GLU A 76 16.91 84.23 -39.11
N THR A 77 17.42 84.73 -40.24
CA THR A 77 16.82 84.50 -41.57
C THR A 77 16.79 83.00 -41.92
N VAL A 78 17.90 82.28 -41.69
CA VAL A 78 17.97 80.83 -41.99
C VAL A 78 17.06 80.03 -41.07
N VAL A 79 17.01 80.34 -39.78
CA VAL A 79 16.11 79.65 -38.83
C VAL A 79 14.64 79.85 -39.21
N ARG A 80 14.23 81.10 -39.44
CA ARG A 80 12.86 81.42 -39.87
C ARG A 80 12.48 80.69 -41.17
N TYR A 81 13.35 80.71 -42.18
CA TYR A 81 13.11 80.03 -43.45
C TYR A 81 12.97 78.50 -43.29
N LEU A 82 13.74 77.87 -42.39
CA LEU A 82 13.61 76.44 -42.11
C LEU A 82 12.31 76.11 -41.38
N ILE A 83 11.86 76.94 -40.43
CA ILE A 83 10.57 76.77 -39.74
C ILE A 83 9.40 77.01 -40.69
N GLU A 84 9.49 77.99 -41.60
CA GLU A 84 8.51 78.21 -42.66
C GLU A 84 8.42 77.03 -43.64
N MET A 85 9.54 76.34 -43.91
CA MET A 85 9.55 75.10 -44.70
C MET A 85 8.99 73.88 -43.95
N ASN A 86 9.21 73.78 -42.63
CA ASN A 86 8.62 72.74 -41.79
C ASN A 86 8.37 73.26 -40.35
N PRO A 87 7.10 73.51 -39.97
CA PRO A 87 6.75 74.02 -38.64
C PRO A 87 7.21 73.14 -37.47
N SER A 88 7.39 71.83 -37.62
CA SER A 88 7.86 70.97 -36.52
C SER A 88 9.29 71.32 -36.06
N LEU A 89 10.07 72.04 -36.88
CA LEU A 89 11.40 72.51 -36.52
C LEU A 89 11.39 73.66 -35.50
N GLU A 90 10.25 74.32 -35.24
CA GLU A 90 10.16 75.44 -34.28
C GLU A 90 10.57 75.01 -32.87
N ALA A 91 10.11 73.83 -32.42
CA ALA A 91 10.44 73.30 -31.10
C ALA A 91 11.90 72.81 -30.99
N VAL A 92 12.59 72.61 -32.11
CA VAL A 92 13.90 71.94 -32.20
C VAL A 92 15.04 72.94 -32.44
N LEU A 93 14.79 74.03 -33.19
CA LEU A 93 15.74 75.10 -33.51
C LEU A 93 15.85 76.17 -32.40
N VAL A 94 15.77 75.74 -31.14
CA VAL A 94 15.84 76.60 -29.94
C VAL A 94 17.27 76.94 -29.52
N GLU A 95 17.42 77.96 -28.68
CA GLU A 95 18.73 78.37 -28.16
C GLU A 95 19.42 77.21 -27.41
N GLU A 96 20.74 77.12 -27.57
CA GLU A 96 21.61 76.03 -27.10
C GLU A 96 21.42 74.63 -27.71
N SER A 97 20.40 74.37 -28.55
CA SER A 97 20.18 73.05 -29.18
C SER A 97 21.31 72.61 -30.13
N ASP A 98 21.53 71.30 -30.25
CA ASP A 98 22.53 70.76 -31.17
C ASP A 98 22.05 70.91 -32.63
N ALA A 99 20.75 70.87 -32.86
CA ALA A 99 20.11 71.11 -34.17
C ALA A 99 20.41 72.53 -34.69
N LEU A 100 20.22 73.56 -33.85
CA LEU A 100 20.51 74.94 -34.20
C LEU A 100 22.01 75.16 -34.46
N ARG A 101 22.88 74.52 -33.66
CA ARG A 101 24.33 74.55 -33.85
C ARG A 101 24.74 73.90 -35.17
N LEU A 102 24.12 72.77 -35.56
CA LEU A 102 24.34 72.13 -36.86
C LEU A 102 23.93 73.05 -38.02
N VAL A 103 22.74 73.65 -37.96
CA VAL A 103 22.25 74.63 -38.96
C VAL A 103 23.23 75.80 -39.10
N PHE A 104 23.71 76.37 -38.00
CA PHE A 104 24.71 77.43 -38.04
C PHE A 104 26.08 76.96 -38.55
N GLY A 105 26.50 75.74 -38.24
CA GLY A 105 27.73 75.13 -38.78
C GLY A 105 27.70 74.94 -40.30
N VAL A 106 26.58 74.44 -40.84
CA VAL A 106 26.34 74.31 -42.28
C VAL A 106 26.31 75.69 -42.96
N THR A 107 25.63 76.65 -42.34
CA THR A 107 25.57 78.04 -42.85
C THR A 107 26.95 78.69 -42.84
N GLN A 108 27.76 78.46 -41.80
CA GLN A 108 29.14 78.94 -41.74
C GLN A 108 30.05 78.28 -42.79
N MET A 109 29.88 76.99 -43.08
CA MET A 109 30.58 76.31 -44.17
C MET A 109 30.27 76.95 -45.54
N ALA A 110 28.99 77.26 -45.81
CA ALA A 110 28.59 77.98 -47.03
C ALA A 110 29.22 79.38 -47.11
N LEU A 111 29.26 80.12 -45.99
CA LEU A 111 29.92 81.43 -45.93
C LEU A 111 31.45 81.35 -46.08
N ASN A 112 32.10 80.29 -45.59
CA ASN A 112 33.54 80.05 -45.80
C ASN A 112 33.84 79.90 -47.30
N LEU A 113 33.02 79.13 -48.03
CA LEU A 113 33.13 78.96 -49.47
C LEU A 113 32.96 80.29 -50.23
N VAL A 114 31.92 81.07 -49.90
CA VAL A 114 31.71 82.41 -50.48
C VAL A 114 32.87 83.35 -50.15
N TYR A 115 33.37 83.33 -48.91
CA TYR A 115 34.50 84.14 -48.48
C TYR A 115 35.78 83.82 -49.27
N ILE A 116 36.06 82.56 -49.56
CA ILE A 116 37.22 82.13 -50.37
C ILE A 116 37.10 82.70 -51.80
N LEU A 117 35.93 82.61 -52.43
CA LEU A 117 35.67 83.18 -53.75
C LEU A 117 35.89 84.71 -53.74
N VAL A 118 35.37 85.41 -52.73
CA VAL A 118 35.58 86.85 -52.54
C VAL A 118 37.07 87.18 -52.32
N LEU A 119 37.80 86.38 -51.54
CA LEU A 119 39.24 86.54 -51.30
C LEU A 119 40.05 86.40 -52.59
N TYR A 120 39.70 85.46 -53.47
CA TYR A 120 40.28 85.34 -54.81
C TYR A 120 40.03 86.60 -55.67
N VAL A 121 38.77 87.07 -55.73
CA VAL A 121 38.40 88.28 -56.49
C VAL A 121 39.13 89.50 -55.94
N PHE A 122 39.18 89.69 -54.62
CA PHE A 122 39.88 90.79 -53.97
C PHE A 122 41.41 90.72 -54.17
N ASN A 123 42.02 89.54 -54.19
CA ASN A 123 43.44 89.39 -54.53
C ASN A 123 43.75 89.81 -55.97
N LEU A 124 42.86 89.50 -56.93
CA LEU A 124 43.01 89.91 -58.33
C LEU A 124 42.77 91.41 -58.56
N THR A 125 41.94 92.04 -57.73
CA THR A 125 41.49 93.44 -57.87
C THR A 125 42.05 94.36 -56.79
N LEU A 126 41.46 94.37 -55.60
CA LEU A 126 41.72 95.29 -54.49
C LEU A 126 43.14 95.17 -53.91
N PHE A 127 43.56 93.99 -53.45
CA PHE A 127 44.87 93.80 -52.83
C PHE A 127 46.02 93.99 -53.82
N LYS A 128 45.79 93.78 -55.11
CA LYS A 128 46.73 94.12 -56.18
C LYS A 128 46.97 95.64 -56.28
N VAL A 129 45.94 96.46 -56.06
CA VAL A 129 46.04 97.92 -55.98
C VAL A 129 46.68 98.35 -54.67
N ILE A 130 46.23 97.84 -53.52
CA ILE A 130 46.80 98.15 -52.20
C ILE A 130 48.29 97.80 -52.15
N GLY A 131 48.66 96.58 -52.58
CA GLY A 131 50.05 96.16 -52.69
C GLY A 131 50.86 97.00 -53.69
N PHE A 132 50.25 97.54 -54.75
CA PHE A 132 50.92 98.50 -55.63
C PHE A 132 51.15 99.86 -54.94
N VAL A 133 50.20 100.37 -54.17
CA VAL A 133 50.35 101.61 -53.39
C VAL A 133 51.46 101.45 -52.35
N ILE A 134 51.42 100.39 -51.54
CA ILE A 134 52.45 100.09 -50.53
C ILE A 134 53.82 99.92 -51.20
N TYR A 135 53.91 99.22 -52.34
CA TYR A 135 55.15 99.12 -53.12
C TYR A 135 55.75 100.48 -53.51
N LEU A 136 54.94 101.51 -53.76
CA LEU A 136 55.46 102.84 -54.10
C LEU A 136 56.27 103.48 -52.96
N PHE A 137 56.01 103.14 -51.70
CA PHE A 137 56.76 103.62 -50.54
C PHE A 137 58.01 102.78 -50.27
N ILE A 138 57.94 101.45 -50.41
CA ILE A 138 59.03 100.52 -50.07
C ILE A 138 60.00 100.27 -51.25
N LYS A 139 59.69 100.76 -52.47
CA LYS A 139 60.55 100.54 -53.66
C LYS A 139 62.00 101.04 -53.43
N PRO A 140 63.04 100.24 -53.72
CA PRO A 140 64.42 100.70 -53.60
C PRO A 140 64.73 101.81 -54.61
N SER A 141 65.62 102.73 -54.22
CA SER A 141 66.08 103.82 -55.11
C SER A 141 66.58 103.29 -56.46
N LYS A 142 66.25 104.03 -57.52
CA LYS A 142 66.65 103.71 -58.91
C LYS A 142 68.17 103.80 -59.14
N LYS A 143 68.90 104.46 -58.23
CA LYS A 143 70.35 104.62 -58.24
C LYS A 143 70.98 104.00 -56.98
N ASP A 144 72.20 103.51 -57.09
CA ASP A 144 73.01 103.10 -55.93
C ASP A 144 73.71 104.30 -55.27
N LYS A 145 74.54 104.03 -54.24
CA LYS A 145 75.31 105.04 -53.51
C LYS A 145 76.32 105.81 -54.39
N TYR A 146 76.58 105.35 -55.62
CA TYR A 146 77.52 105.92 -56.58
C TYR A 146 76.82 106.55 -57.79
N GLY A 147 75.48 106.67 -57.75
CA GLY A 147 74.68 107.27 -58.82
C GLY A 147 74.37 106.34 -59.99
N ASN A 148 74.89 105.10 -60.00
CA ASN A 148 74.71 104.14 -61.08
C ASN A 148 73.32 103.49 -61.03
N LYS A 149 72.79 103.16 -62.21
CA LYS A 149 71.48 102.50 -62.36
C LYS A 149 71.59 101.05 -61.86
N ARG A 150 70.97 100.75 -60.71
CA ARG A 150 71.04 99.41 -60.10
C ARG A 150 70.58 98.32 -61.07
N SER A 151 71.40 97.28 -61.23
CA SER A 151 71.05 96.10 -62.02
C SER A 151 69.83 95.40 -61.41
N LYS A 152 68.80 95.16 -62.23
CA LYS A 152 67.72 94.25 -61.84
C LYS A 152 68.26 92.83 -61.86
N LYS A 153 68.28 92.15 -60.70
CA LYS A 153 68.54 90.70 -60.64
C LYS A 153 67.38 89.95 -61.32
N ARG A 154 67.45 89.78 -62.64
CA ARG A 154 66.35 89.22 -63.45
C ARG A 154 66.19 87.72 -63.28
N LEU A 155 67.28 86.95 -63.24
CA LEU A 155 67.23 85.49 -63.04
C LEU A 155 66.63 85.11 -61.68
N LEU A 156 67.08 85.72 -60.58
CA LEU A 156 66.43 85.54 -59.27
C LEU A 156 64.97 86.04 -59.27
N GLY A 157 64.67 87.09 -60.04
CA GLY A 157 63.29 87.54 -60.27
C GLY A 157 62.43 86.51 -61.01
N ALA A 158 63.02 85.76 -61.93
CA ALA A 158 62.37 84.67 -62.65
C ALA A 158 62.10 83.49 -61.71
N LEU A 159 63.07 83.10 -60.86
CA LEU A 159 62.90 82.07 -59.83
C LEU A 159 61.80 82.41 -58.81
N MET A 160 61.80 83.64 -58.27
CA MET A 160 60.69 84.09 -57.41
C MET A 160 59.36 84.24 -58.15
N GLY A 161 59.42 84.43 -59.47
CA GLY A 161 58.26 84.36 -60.35
C GLY A 161 57.72 82.94 -60.41
N GLY A 162 58.60 81.95 -60.60
CA GLY A 162 58.28 80.52 -60.57
C GLY A 162 57.66 80.09 -59.24
N LEU A 163 58.28 80.41 -58.11
CA LEU A 163 57.72 80.11 -56.78
C LEU A 163 56.33 80.73 -56.57
N ARG A 164 56.11 81.96 -57.04
CA ARG A 164 54.79 82.59 -57.02
C ARG A 164 53.79 81.91 -57.97
N GLY A 165 54.25 81.43 -59.12
CA GLY A 165 53.44 80.65 -60.06
C GLY A 165 53.02 79.31 -59.46
N VAL A 166 53.95 78.57 -58.86
CA VAL A 166 53.70 77.32 -58.13
C VAL A 166 52.71 77.56 -56.99
N PHE A 167 52.90 78.59 -56.17
CA PHE A 167 51.94 78.94 -55.12
C PHE A 167 50.55 79.31 -55.66
N ALA A 168 50.48 80.00 -56.80
CA ALA A 168 49.19 80.29 -57.45
C ALA A 168 48.54 79.02 -58.04
N VAL A 169 49.31 78.03 -58.48
CA VAL A 169 48.83 76.71 -58.90
C VAL A 169 48.33 75.90 -57.70
N ILE A 170 49.01 75.91 -56.56
CA ILE A 170 48.55 75.27 -55.31
C ILE A 170 47.24 75.91 -54.82
N LEU A 171 47.15 77.24 -54.82
CA LEU A 171 45.90 77.93 -54.47
C LEU A 171 44.76 77.55 -55.41
N LEU A 172 45.02 77.48 -56.71
CA LEU A 172 44.05 77.02 -57.69
C LEU A 172 43.66 75.55 -57.46
N ALA A 173 44.59 74.69 -57.02
CA ALA A 173 44.33 73.28 -56.76
C ALA A 173 43.29 73.04 -55.65
N ILE A 174 43.30 73.82 -54.56
CA ILE A 174 42.43 73.61 -53.37
C ILE A 174 40.94 73.36 -53.71
N PRO A 175 40.22 74.26 -54.41
CA PRO A 175 38.81 74.01 -54.73
C PRO A 175 38.63 72.84 -55.71
N PHE A 176 39.54 72.66 -56.67
CA PHE A 176 39.42 71.55 -57.63
C PHE A 176 39.70 70.20 -56.97
N SER A 177 40.64 70.07 -56.04
CA SER A 177 40.94 68.81 -55.37
C SER A 177 39.79 68.32 -54.50
N GLY A 178 39.09 69.23 -53.82
CA GLY A 178 37.88 68.89 -53.07
C GLY A 178 36.73 68.47 -53.96
N ILE A 179 36.43 69.24 -55.01
CA ILE A 179 35.39 68.91 -56.00
C ILE A 179 35.71 67.58 -56.70
N VAL A 180 36.98 67.32 -57.03
CA VAL A 180 37.44 66.07 -57.64
C VAL A 180 37.29 64.90 -56.67
N SER A 181 37.73 65.04 -55.42
CA SER A 181 37.63 63.97 -54.43
C SER A 181 36.18 63.63 -54.13
N ILE A 182 35.30 64.64 -53.96
CA ILE A 182 33.85 64.45 -53.83
C ILE A 182 33.29 63.82 -55.11
N GLY A 183 33.71 64.29 -56.28
CA GLY A 183 33.25 63.82 -57.58
C GLY A 183 33.61 62.36 -57.87
N ASN A 184 34.79 61.89 -57.47
CA ASN A 184 35.21 60.48 -57.60
C ASN A 184 34.44 59.58 -56.62
N SER A 185 34.28 60.00 -55.36
CA SER A 185 33.46 59.24 -54.40
C SER A 185 31.98 59.20 -54.81
N ALA A 186 31.47 60.28 -55.42
CA ALA A 186 30.10 60.34 -55.93
C ALA A 186 29.92 59.61 -57.26
N SER A 187 30.87 59.66 -58.20
CA SER A 187 30.77 58.95 -59.48
C SER A 187 30.73 57.45 -59.26
N TYR A 188 31.51 56.92 -58.32
CA TYR A 188 31.44 55.52 -57.91
C TYR A 188 30.04 55.10 -57.44
N LEU A 189 29.35 55.96 -56.66
CA LEU A 189 27.97 55.73 -56.21
C LEU A 189 26.94 55.87 -57.35
N ILE A 190 27.23 56.70 -58.36
CA ILE A 190 26.32 57.01 -59.48
C ILE A 190 26.45 55.99 -60.63
N GLU A 191 27.65 55.53 -60.96
CA GLU A 191 27.91 54.58 -62.07
C GLU A 191 27.34 53.17 -61.81
N GLN A 192 27.10 52.82 -60.54
CA GLN A 192 26.59 51.51 -60.11
C GLN A 192 25.05 51.47 -59.99
N GLN A 193 24.32 52.50 -60.44
CA GLN A 193 22.85 52.56 -60.37
C GLN A 193 22.22 53.27 -61.56
N ASP A 194 21.00 52.87 -61.92
CA ASP A 194 19.99 53.76 -62.51
C ASP A 194 19.53 54.80 -61.45
N ALA A 195 20.46 55.65 -61.01
CA ALA A 195 20.29 56.49 -59.83
C ALA A 195 19.29 57.64 -60.08
N TYR A 196 18.11 57.56 -59.48
CA TYR A 196 17.21 58.70 -59.35
C TYR A 196 17.67 59.58 -58.17
N PRO A 197 18.18 60.81 -58.39
CA PRO A 197 18.45 61.71 -57.29
C PRO A 197 17.13 62.12 -56.63
N VAL A 198 17.05 61.99 -55.30
CA VAL A 198 15.93 62.50 -54.51
C VAL A 198 16.01 64.02 -54.48
N MET A 199 15.03 64.70 -55.06
CA MET A 199 14.81 66.14 -54.84
C MET A 199 13.64 66.35 -53.90
N MET A 200 13.81 67.29 -52.96
CA MET A 200 12.68 67.87 -52.23
C MET A 200 11.82 68.66 -53.22
N THR A 201 10.55 68.29 -53.31
CA THR A 201 9.52 69.06 -54.00
C THR A 201 8.50 69.60 -52.98
N PRO A 202 7.70 70.63 -53.31
CA PRO A 202 6.72 71.19 -52.38
C PRO A 202 5.63 70.23 -51.87
N GLU A 203 5.51 69.05 -52.47
CA GLU A 203 4.52 68.02 -52.13
C GLU A 203 5.16 66.77 -51.49
N GLY A 204 6.48 66.80 -51.23
CA GLY A 204 7.24 65.70 -50.62
C GLY A 204 8.47 65.25 -51.43
N TYR A 205 8.96 64.06 -51.12
CA TYR A 205 10.10 63.44 -51.82
C TYR A 205 9.70 62.97 -53.22
N GLY A 206 10.28 63.59 -54.26
CA GLY A 206 10.01 63.26 -55.66
C GLY A 206 11.26 62.76 -56.38
N PHE A 207 11.16 61.57 -56.99
CA PHE A 207 12.18 61.06 -57.90
C PHE A 207 12.07 61.79 -59.25
N VAL A 208 13.17 62.39 -59.72
CA VAL A 208 13.23 63.06 -61.03
C VAL A 208 14.34 62.42 -61.86
N SER A 209 14.00 61.90 -63.04
CA SER A 209 14.99 61.38 -63.98
C SER A 209 15.69 62.52 -64.73
N TYR A 210 17.02 62.51 -64.72
CA TYR A 210 17.84 63.35 -65.59
C TYR A 210 18.29 62.55 -66.82
N SER A 211 17.68 62.83 -67.98
CA SER A 211 18.04 62.20 -69.25
C SER A 211 18.92 63.12 -70.11
N GLU A 212 20.16 63.39 -69.69
CA GLU A 212 21.20 64.03 -70.53
C GLU A 212 22.53 63.25 -70.47
N GLU A 213 22.67 62.31 -71.39
CA GLU A 213 23.66 61.22 -71.38
C GLU A 213 25.03 61.60 -72.04
N ILE A 214 25.34 62.90 -72.19
CA ILE A 214 26.43 63.35 -73.10
C ILE A 214 27.47 64.31 -72.46
N GLU A 215 27.23 64.94 -71.30
CA GLU A 215 28.27 65.76 -70.62
C GLU A 215 29.04 65.03 -69.49
N SER A 216 28.61 63.84 -69.07
CA SER A 216 29.19 63.11 -67.93
C SER A 216 30.55 62.47 -68.22
N ALA A 217 30.76 61.86 -69.39
CA ALA A 217 31.97 61.07 -69.66
C ALA A 217 33.29 61.89 -69.66
N GLU A 218 33.31 63.07 -70.29
CA GLU A 218 34.50 63.95 -70.26
C GLU A 218 34.76 64.52 -68.85
N LEU A 219 33.70 64.68 -68.04
CA LEU A 219 33.80 65.10 -66.65
C LEU A 219 34.40 63.98 -65.80
N ILE A 220 33.92 62.75 -65.92
CA ILE A 220 34.44 61.57 -65.20
C ILE A 220 35.92 61.33 -65.55
N GLU A 221 36.29 61.32 -66.84
CA GLU A 221 37.71 61.20 -67.27
C GLU A 221 38.60 62.32 -66.66
N PHE A 222 38.04 63.52 -66.47
CA PHE A 222 38.75 64.61 -65.80
C PHE A 222 38.85 64.42 -64.27
N LEU A 223 37.81 63.92 -63.61
CA LEU A 223 37.79 63.68 -62.16
C LEU A 223 38.79 62.56 -61.79
N GLU A 224 38.78 61.44 -62.52
CA GLU A 224 39.77 60.36 -62.37
C GLU A 224 41.19 60.88 -62.68
N GLY A 225 41.37 61.53 -63.84
CA GLY A 225 42.67 61.98 -64.35
C GLY A 225 43.25 63.23 -63.69
N TYR A 226 42.54 63.90 -62.78
CA TYR A 226 42.99 65.16 -62.16
C TYR A 226 44.33 65.02 -61.44
N ARG A 227 44.53 63.91 -60.71
CA ARG A 227 45.75 63.70 -59.91
C ARG A 227 47.01 63.48 -60.76
N ASP A 228 46.84 63.07 -62.02
CA ASP A 228 47.91 63.00 -63.02
C ASP A 228 48.22 64.33 -63.72
N THR A 229 47.40 65.37 -63.48
CA THR A 229 47.71 66.70 -63.99
C THR A 229 48.86 67.36 -63.22
N TYR A 230 49.60 68.25 -63.87
CA TYR A 230 50.64 69.04 -63.20
C TYR A 230 50.09 69.92 -62.08
N VAL A 231 48.79 70.26 -62.06
CA VAL A 231 48.18 70.95 -60.92
C VAL A 231 48.03 69.98 -59.75
N GLY A 232 47.41 68.81 -59.98
CA GLY A 232 47.22 67.76 -58.98
C GLY A 232 48.54 67.26 -58.39
N GLN A 233 49.55 67.02 -59.22
CA GLN A 233 50.90 66.57 -58.81
C GLN A 233 51.68 67.64 -58.03
N ILE A 234 51.60 68.92 -58.42
CA ILE A 234 52.27 70.01 -57.67
C ILE A 234 51.65 70.18 -56.28
N ALA A 235 50.34 69.96 -56.17
CA ALA A 235 49.60 70.14 -54.93
C ALA A 235 49.72 68.92 -53.98
N SER A 236 49.71 67.69 -54.51
CA SER A 236 49.92 66.46 -53.72
C SER A 236 51.37 66.19 -53.31
N PHE A 237 52.33 66.97 -53.84
CA PHE A 237 53.75 66.86 -53.46
C PHE A 237 54.01 67.15 -51.97
N ILE A 238 53.16 67.96 -51.33
CA ILE A 238 53.19 68.18 -49.88
C ILE A 238 52.02 67.40 -49.29
N LYS A 239 52.29 66.60 -48.26
CA LYS A 239 51.28 65.89 -47.48
C LYS A 239 51.28 66.35 -46.02
N VAL A 240 50.12 66.30 -45.39
CA VAL A 240 49.90 66.50 -43.96
C VAL A 240 49.00 65.36 -43.50
N ASP A 241 49.46 64.56 -42.54
CA ASP A 241 48.76 63.37 -42.04
C ASP A 241 48.29 62.44 -43.19
N ASP A 242 49.22 62.12 -44.09
CA ASP A 242 49.07 61.37 -45.36
C ASP A 242 48.10 61.92 -46.43
N VAL A 243 47.28 62.93 -46.08
CA VAL A 243 46.41 63.67 -47.00
C VAL A 243 47.23 64.71 -47.81
N ALA A 244 46.87 64.91 -49.08
CA ALA A 244 47.48 65.93 -49.93
C ALA A 244 47.20 67.35 -49.40
N LEU A 245 48.14 68.29 -49.54
CA LEU A 245 48.00 69.64 -48.96
C LEU A 245 46.77 70.40 -49.49
N ASP A 246 46.37 70.18 -50.74
CA ASP A 246 45.17 70.81 -51.32
C ASP A 246 43.88 70.24 -50.72
N GLU A 247 43.78 68.91 -50.56
CA GLU A 247 42.69 68.23 -49.83
C GLU A 247 42.65 68.60 -48.34
N PHE A 248 43.79 68.61 -47.65
CA PHE A 248 43.86 68.96 -46.23
C PHE A 248 43.36 70.40 -45.98
N VAL A 249 43.74 71.32 -46.87
CA VAL A 249 43.29 72.71 -46.81
C VAL A 249 41.83 72.85 -47.26
N PHE A 250 41.35 72.03 -48.19
CA PHE A 250 39.93 71.96 -48.56
C PHE A 250 39.08 71.48 -47.36
N ASP A 251 39.46 70.39 -46.70
CA ASP A 251 38.78 69.86 -45.51
C ASP A 251 38.69 70.87 -44.37
N ALA A 252 39.71 71.73 -44.21
CA ALA A 252 39.72 72.80 -43.22
C ALA A 252 38.75 73.96 -43.53
N PHE A 253 38.26 74.06 -44.76
CA PHE A 253 37.28 75.07 -45.19
C PHE A 253 35.88 74.50 -45.41
N PHE A 254 35.81 73.26 -45.88
CA PHE A 254 34.60 72.52 -46.22
C PHE A 254 34.31 71.44 -45.15
N SER A 255 34.30 71.89 -43.90
CA SER A 255 33.88 71.12 -42.73
C SER A 255 32.80 71.87 -41.96
N VAL A 256 31.90 71.08 -41.38
CA VAL A 256 30.84 71.55 -40.49
C VAL A 256 31.31 71.37 -39.05
N LYS A 257 31.38 72.48 -38.31
CA LYS A 257 31.58 72.48 -36.86
C LYS A 257 30.23 72.29 -36.19
N ALA A 258 30.07 71.20 -35.46
CA ALA A 258 28.88 70.87 -34.69
C ALA A 258 29.27 70.42 -33.29
N THR A 259 28.30 70.17 -32.43
CA THR A 259 28.51 69.54 -31.12
C THR A 259 27.89 68.16 -31.07
N SER A 260 28.58 67.24 -30.42
CA SER A 260 28.11 65.90 -30.07
C SER A 260 28.56 65.62 -28.64
N ASN A 261 27.62 65.29 -27.76
CA ASN A 261 27.85 64.93 -26.36
C ASN A 261 28.76 65.93 -25.63
N GLY A 262 28.49 67.22 -25.84
CA GLY A 262 29.24 68.35 -25.26
C GLY A 262 30.63 68.63 -25.85
N LYS A 263 31.06 67.89 -26.88
CA LYS A 263 32.35 68.05 -27.56
C LYS A 263 32.17 68.62 -28.96
N GLU A 264 33.11 69.45 -29.40
CA GLU A 264 33.12 69.98 -30.77
C GLU A 264 33.57 68.88 -31.75
N VAL A 265 32.73 68.56 -32.73
CA VAL A 265 33.00 67.62 -33.82
C VAL A 265 33.10 68.40 -35.13
N SER A 266 34.13 68.09 -35.93
CA SER A 266 34.42 68.76 -37.19
C SER A 266 34.18 67.81 -38.36
N VAL A 267 32.93 67.68 -38.79
CA VAL A 267 32.52 66.79 -39.88
C VAL A 267 33.14 67.26 -41.20
N LYS A 268 34.04 66.46 -41.78
CA LYS A 268 34.73 66.77 -43.04
C LYS A 268 34.00 66.09 -44.20
N PHE A 269 33.09 66.81 -44.86
CA PHE A 269 32.15 66.23 -45.84
C PHE A 269 32.82 65.36 -46.92
N ARG A 270 34.00 65.77 -47.43
CA ARG A 270 34.79 64.97 -48.38
C ARG A 270 35.22 63.61 -47.82
N LYS A 271 35.65 63.56 -46.55
CA LYS A 271 36.07 62.32 -45.87
C LYS A 271 34.86 61.43 -45.54
N GLU A 272 33.73 62.03 -45.15
CA GLU A 272 32.49 61.28 -44.92
C GLU A 272 32.03 60.58 -46.22
N LEU A 273 32.01 61.28 -47.35
CA LEU A 273 31.66 60.69 -48.64
C LEU A 273 32.65 59.63 -49.11
N ASP A 274 33.95 59.81 -48.88
CA ASP A 274 34.99 58.80 -49.17
C ASP A 274 34.80 57.52 -48.32
N ASN A 275 34.45 57.66 -47.04
CA ASN A 275 34.13 56.54 -46.16
C ASN A 275 32.82 55.83 -46.57
N ILE A 276 31.78 56.59 -46.93
CA ILE A 276 30.49 56.04 -47.41
C ILE A 276 30.68 55.30 -48.75
N ALA A 277 31.46 55.85 -49.68
CA ALA A 277 31.76 55.19 -50.96
C ALA A 277 32.50 53.86 -50.76
N LYS A 278 33.45 53.78 -49.82
CA LYS A 278 34.16 52.53 -49.46
C LYS A 278 33.26 51.51 -48.78
N LEU A 279 32.36 51.96 -47.89
CA LEU A 279 31.34 51.09 -47.31
C LEU A 279 30.44 50.50 -48.40
N TYR A 280 29.96 51.34 -49.33
CA TYR A 280 29.17 50.88 -50.47
C TYR A 280 29.95 49.92 -51.37
N GLU A 281 31.23 50.19 -51.67
CA GLU A 281 32.13 49.29 -52.41
C GLU A 281 32.25 47.92 -51.73
N LYS A 282 32.48 47.89 -50.41
CA LYS A 282 32.55 46.64 -49.63
C LYS A 282 31.20 45.90 -49.65
N LEU A 283 30.07 46.58 -49.41
CA LEU A 283 28.73 45.99 -49.45
C LEU A 283 28.41 45.38 -50.83
N MET A 284 28.67 46.13 -51.91
CA MET A 284 28.52 45.64 -53.29
C MET A 284 29.43 44.44 -53.58
N THR A 285 30.67 44.46 -53.09
CA THR A 285 31.62 43.34 -53.25
C THR A 285 31.16 42.08 -52.53
N LEU A 286 30.58 42.22 -51.33
CA LEU A 286 29.97 41.12 -50.58
C LEU A 286 28.69 40.59 -51.24
N ASN A 287 27.99 41.43 -51.99
CA ASN A 287 26.76 41.10 -52.68
C ASN A 287 26.97 40.67 -54.15
N ASP A 288 28.14 40.13 -54.50
CA ASP A 288 28.51 39.72 -55.88
C ASP A 288 28.34 40.81 -56.96
N GLY A 289 28.35 42.09 -56.57
CA GLY A 289 28.09 43.25 -57.44
C GLY A 289 26.62 43.63 -57.59
N SER A 290 25.71 43.06 -56.80
CA SER A 290 24.29 43.43 -56.78
C SER A 290 24.02 44.65 -55.89
N SER A 291 23.22 45.59 -56.39
CA SER A 291 22.68 46.73 -55.63
C SER A 291 21.35 46.44 -54.92
N GLN A 292 20.83 45.20 -55.04
CA GLN A 292 19.67 44.72 -54.30
C GLN A 292 20.15 43.90 -53.10
N PHE A 293 19.96 44.42 -51.89
CA PHE A 293 20.28 43.74 -50.64
C PHE A 293 19.02 43.02 -50.14
N ASP A 294 18.96 41.71 -50.40
CA ASP A 294 17.84 40.82 -50.06
C ASP A 294 18.24 39.79 -48.99
N GLU A 295 17.36 38.82 -48.72
CA GLU A 295 17.64 37.73 -47.77
C GLU A 295 18.91 36.93 -48.15
N ALA A 296 19.15 36.73 -49.45
CA ALA A 296 20.30 36.00 -49.95
C ALA A 296 21.61 36.79 -49.79
N PHE A 297 21.57 38.11 -49.66
CA PHE A 297 22.71 38.90 -49.20
C PHE A 297 23.00 38.67 -47.71
N LEU A 298 21.98 38.74 -46.85
CA LEU A 298 22.15 38.59 -45.40
C LEU A 298 22.78 37.24 -45.04
N LYS A 299 22.33 36.15 -45.67
CA LYS A 299 22.85 34.79 -45.48
C LYS A 299 24.31 34.59 -45.91
N LYS A 300 24.90 35.49 -46.71
CA LYS A 300 26.31 35.42 -47.15
C LYS A 300 27.30 36.08 -46.18
N LEU A 301 26.81 36.90 -45.24
CA LEU A 301 27.67 37.72 -44.38
C LEU A 301 28.35 36.87 -43.31
N SER A 302 29.69 36.91 -43.27
CA SER A 302 30.45 36.35 -42.16
C SER A 302 30.54 37.32 -40.98
N GLU A 303 30.85 36.81 -39.79
CA GLU A 303 31.12 37.64 -38.59
C GLU A 303 32.23 38.69 -38.86
N ASP A 304 33.27 38.33 -39.62
CA ASP A 304 34.34 39.25 -40.02
C ASP A 304 33.82 40.38 -40.94
N ASP A 305 32.92 40.05 -41.88
CA ASP A 305 32.34 41.03 -42.81
C ASP A 305 31.39 42.01 -42.10
N VAL A 306 30.58 41.51 -41.16
CA VAL A 306 29.73 42.33 -40.29
C VAL A 306 30.59 43.29 -39.48
N ASN A 307 31.64 42.79 -38.81
CA ASN A 307 32.58 43.64 -38.08
C ASN A 307 33.25 44.69 -39.00
N GLU A 308 33.63 44.35 -40.23
CA GLU A 308 34.21 45.33 -41.18
C GLU A 308 33.20 46.43 -41.56
N ILE A 309 31.95 46.07 -41.86
CA ILE A 309 30.85 47.00 -42.14
C ILE A 309 30.65 47.97 -40.96
N LEU A 310 30.58 47.46 -39.73
CA LEU A 310 30.37 48.26 -38.52
C LEU A 310 31.56 49.21 -38.26
N ASN A 311 32.79 48.80 -38.54
CA ASN A 311 33.98 49.65 -38.44
C ASN A 311 33.94 50.84 -39.42
N TYR A 312 33.42 50.67 -40.64
CA TYR A 312 33.20 51.80 -41.56
C TYR A 312 32.16 52.77 -41.00
N ILE A 313 31.07 52.28 -40.41
CA ILE A 313 30.01 53.10 -39.79
C ILE A 313 30.55 53.91 -38.60
N GLU A 314 31.34 53.31 -37.72
CA GLU A 314 32.04 54.01 -36.60
C GLU A 314 32.95 55.16 -37.09
N SER A 315 33.55 55.00 -38.27
CA SER A 315 34.49 55.97 -38.85
C SER A 315 33.84 57.26 -39.34
N LEU A 316 32.50 57.30 -39.42
CA LEU A 316 31.70 58.46 -39.86
C LEU A 316 31.49 59.43 -38.70
N ASP A 317 32.03 60.65 -38.83
CA ASP A 317 31.82 61.71 -37.86
C ASP A 317 30.45 62.38 -38.05
N LEU A 318 29.80 62.20 -39.21
CA LEU A 318 28.45 62.66 -39.49
C LEU A 318 27.40 61.97 -38.60
N ILE A 319 27.50 60.65 -38.42
CA ILE A 319 26.54 59.87 -37.60
C ILE A 319 26.51 60.36 -36.15
N LYS A 320 27.69 60.65 -35.59
CA LYS A 320 27.87 61.20 -34.23
C LYS A 320 27.20 62.57 -34.03
N VAL A 321 26.91 63.29 -35.11
CA VAL A 321 26.26 64.62 -35.10
C VAL A 321 24.78 64.52 -35.46
N ILE A 322 24.40 63.64 -36.39
CA ILE A 322 22.98 63.42 -36.74
C ILE A 322 22.22 62.81 -35.56
N ILE A 323 22.79 61.81 -34.86
CA ILE A 323 22.12 61.13 -33.74
C ILE A 323 21.60 62.10 -32.66
N PRO A 324 22.42 62.98 -32.04
CA PRO A 324 21.93 63.93 -31.04
C PRO A 324 20.87 64.89 -31.56
N VAL A 325 20.94 65.25 -32.85
CA VAL A 325 19.98 66.15 -33.52
C VAL A 325 18.65 65.43 -33.77
N SER A 326 18.67 64.17 -34.20
CA SER A 326 17.48 63.34 -34.37
C SER A 326 16.81 63.06 -33.02
N VAL A 327 17.56 62.71 -31.98
CA VAL A 327 17.06 62.54 -30.61
C VAL A 327 16.38 63.82 -30.10
N GLU A 328 17.00 64.98 -30.33
CA GLU A 328 16.43 66.27 -29.95
C GLU A 328 15.19 66.64 -30.78
N TYR A 329 15.13 66.25 -32.06
CA TYR A 329 13.94 66.38 -32.89
C TYR A 329 12.78 65.51 -32.38
N PHE A 330 13.03 64.22 -32.12
CA PHE A 330 11.99 63.26 -31.72
C PHE A 330 11.40 63.55 -30.34
N ILE A 331 12.19 63.99 -29.36
CA ILE A 331 11.63 64.38 -28.04
C ILE A 331 10.90 65.73 -28.15
N ARG A 332 11.51 66.74 -28.80
CA ARG A 332 10.92 68.09 -28.82
C ARG A 332 9.75 68.27 -29.79
N SER A 333 9.46 67.31 -30.68
CA SER A 333 8.28 67.37 -31.55
C SER A 333 6.95 67.21 -30.79
N GLY A 334 6.99 66.64 -29.58
CA GLY A 334 5.79 66.34 -28.78
C GLY A 334 5.00 65.12 -29.26
N GLU A 335 5.51 64.38 -30.26
CA GLU A 335 4.84 63.20 -30.83
C GLU A 335 4.93 61.95 -29.93
N PHE A 336 5.73 62.01 -28.85
CA PHE A 336 6.03 60.89 -27.95
C PHE A 336 5.65 61.15 -26.47
N ASP A 337 5.01 62.28 -26.16
CA ASP A 337 4.69 62.68 -24.78
C ASP A 337 3.84 61.60 -24.05
N ASP A 338 2.84 61.03 -24.73
CA ASP A 338 1.99 59.94 -24.21
C ASP A 338 2.74 58.59 -24.05
N MET A 339 3.88 58.42 -24.73
CA MET A 339 4.68 57.19 -24.67
C MET A 339 5.77 57.24 -23.58
N ILE A 340 6.00 58.40 -22.96
CA ILE A 340 7.00 58.59 -21.88
C ILE A 340 6.37 58.86 -20.50
N GLU A 341 5.03 58.85 -20.39
CA GLU A 341 4.26 59.02 -19.14
C GLU A 341 4.77 58.08 -18.03
N GLY A 342 5.19 58.62 -16.88
CA GLY A 342 5.79 57.84 -15.77
C GLY A 342 7.28 57.50 -15.89
N TYR A 343 7.92 57.78 -17.03
CA TYR A 343 9.37 57.60 -17.27
C TYR A 343 10.08 58.90 -17.70
N GLU A 344 9.47 60.06 -17.45
CA GLU A 344 9.93 61.37 -17.94
C GLU A 344 11.34 61.72 -17.41
N ASP A 345 11.65 61.32 -16.17
CA ASP A 345 12.97 61.50 -15.58
C ASP A 345 14.05 60.60 -16.24
N LEU A 346 13.68 59.50 -16.88
CA LEU A 346 14.59 58.61 -17.61
C LEU A 346 14.79 59.08 -19.06
N ILE A 347 13.70 59.37 -19.77
CA ILE A 347 13.72 59.63 -21.21
C ILE A 347 13.87 61.13 -21.48
N THR A 348 15.00 61.69 -21.03
CA THR A 348 15.36 63.10 -21.25
C THR A 348 16.32 63.26 -22.43
N VAL A 349 16.29 64.42 -23.09
CA VAL A 349 17.21 64.77 -24.19
C VAL A 349 18.67 64.58 -23.75
N GLU A 350 19.00 64.96 -22.51
CA GLU A 350 20.32 64.84 -21.93
C GLU A 350 20.74 63.37 -21.69
N LYS A 351 19.82 62.48 -21.29
CA LYS A 351 20.10 61.05 -21.08
C LYS A 351 20.18 60.29 -22.40
N LEU A 352 19.25 60.50 -23.33
CA LEU A 352 19.30 59.84 -24.65
C LEU A 352 20.54 60.27 -25.45
N LYS A 353 20.99 61.53 -25.34
CA LYS A 353 22.27 61.96 -25.93
C LYS A 353 23.50 61.29 -25.29
N GLN A 354 23.41 60.82 -24.04
CA GLN A 354 24.53 60.12 -23.39
C GLN A 354 24.69 58.66 -23.86
N ILE A 355 23.71 58.09 -24.57
CA ILE A 355 23.81 56.76 -25.17
C ILE A 355 24.95 56.75 -26.19
N ASP A 356 25.94 55.88 -25.98
CA ASP A 356 27.00 55.66 -26.96
C ASP A 356 26.54 54.66 -28.03
N LEU A 357 25.69 55.15 -28.94
CA LEU A 357 25.14 54.32 -30.02
C LEU A 357 26.22 53.70 -30.91
N VAL A 358 27.46 54.19 -30.91
CA VAL A 358 28.58 53.55 -31.64
C VAL A 358 28.99 52.24 -30.95
N ASN A 359 28.95 52.17 -29.62
CA ASN A 359 29.19 50.93 -28.88
C ASN A 359 27.97 49.99 -28.96
N ASP A 360 26.74 50.49 -28.87
CA ASP A 360 25.55 49.66 -29.05
C ASP A 360 25.49 49.06 -30.47
N ILE A 361 25.88 49.82 -31.50
CA ILE A 361 26.02 49.33 -32.89
C ILE A 361 27.04 48.18 -32.98
N LYS A 362 28.09 48.15 -32.15
CA LYS A 362 29.01 46.99 -32.06
C LYS A 362 28.37 45.81 -31.34
N GLY A 363 27.53 46.06 -30.34
CA GLY A 363 26.72 45.04 -29.67
C GLY A 363 25.76 44.31 -30.63
N LEU A 364 25.38 44.94 -31.75
CA LEU A 364 24.61 44.28 -32.82
C LEU A 364 25.38 43.16 -33.55
N SER A 365 26.72 43.12 -33.52
CA SER A 365 27.49 42.09 -34.24
C SER A 365 27.20 40.65 -33.75
N PRO A 366 27.32 40.32 -32.44
CA PRO A 366 26.96 38.99 -31.95
C PRO A 366 25.46 38.69 -32.14
N ILE A 367 24.58 39.68 -31.95
CA ILE A 367 23.13 39.53 -32.18
C ILE A 367 22.84 39.10 -33.62
N PHE A 368 23.43 39.79 -34.60
CA PHE A 368 23.23 39.53 -36.01
C PHE A 368 23.84 38.18 -36.44
N THR A 369 24.97 37.79 -35.84
CA THR A 369 25.60 36.48 -36.07
C THR A 369 24.74 35.34 -35.50
N ASP A 370 24.23 35.50 -34.28
CA ASP A 370 23.29 34.54 -33.67
C ASP A 370 22.00 34.44 -34.53
N LEU A 371 21.43 35.56 -34.98
CA LEU A 371 20.24 35.59 -35.84
C LEU A 371 20.46 34.91 -37.20
N ILE A 372 21.61 35.13 -37.86
CA ILE A 372 21.94 34.40 -39.10
C ILE A 372 22.04 32.90 -38.82
N SER A 373 22.63 32.48 -37.69
CA SER A 373 22.75 31.06 -37.35
C SER A 373 21.42 30.35 -37.06
N LEU A 374 20.33 31.10 -36.87
CA LEU A 374 18.95 30.59 -36.76
C LEU A 374 18.24 30.44 -38.12
N LEU A 375 18.83 30.95 -39.21
CA LEU A 375 18.29 30.82 -40.57
C LEU A 375 18.92 29.59 -41.25
N ASP A 376 18.08 28.66 -41.70
CA ASP A 376 18.53 27.57 -42.58
C ASP A 376 18.85 28.11 -43.99
N GLU A 377 19.81 27.50 -44.70
CA GLU A 377 20.24 27.98 -46.03
C GLU A 377 19.06 28.02 -47.01
N ASP A 378 18.20 27.01 -46.97
CA ASP A 378 17.09 26.77 -47.92
C ASP A 378 15.73 27.39 -47.51
N THR A 379 15.55 27.92 -46.29
CA THR A 379 14.25 28.43 -45.77
C THR A 379 14.18 29.96 -45.80
N SER A 380 13.11 30.54 -46.35
CA SER A 380 12.91 32.00 -46.32
C SER A 380 12.49 32.49 -44.94
N ILE A 381 12.81 33.75 -44.61
CA ILE A 381 12.39 34.40 -43.35
C ILE A 381 10.85 34.37 -43.19
N ASP A 382 10.10 34.52 -44.27
CA ASP A 382 8.63 34.49 -44.25
C ASP A 382 8.04 33.09 -43.94
N ASP A 383 8.81 32.02 -44.21
CA ASP A 383 8.44 30.62 -43.96
C ASP A 383 9.08 30.07 -42.66
N LEU A 384 9.74 30.91 -41.87
CA LEU A 384 10.51 30.50 -40.70
C LEU A 384 9.58 30.02 -39.56
N ASN A 385 9.70 28.76 -39.16
CA ASN A 385 8.96 28.25 -38.02
C ASN A 385 9.62 28.67 -36.68
N PHE A 386 9.15 29.81 -36.17
CA PHE A 386 9.59 30.40 -34.90
C PHE A 386 9.48 29.47 -33.68
N LEU A 387 8.66 28.40 -33.72
CA LEU A 387 8.53 27.44 -32.60
C LEU A 387 9.74 26.48 -32.50
N THR A 388 10.49 26.33 -33.59
CA THR A 388 11.54 25.30 -33.74
C THR A 388 12.97 25.86 -33.76
N LEU A 389 13.16 27.16 -33.52
CA LEU A 389 14.48 27.81 -33.48
C LEU A 389 15.29 27.34 -32.27
N ASP A 390 16.62 27.28 -32.38
CA ASP A 390 17.50 26.86 -31.27
C ASP A 390 17.36 27.79 -30.06
N GLY A 391 16.75 27.30 -28.98
CA GLY A 391 16.45 28.10 -27.80
C GLY A 391 17.68 28.68 -27.10
N ILE A 392 18.84 28.02 -27.16
CA ILE A 392 20.09 28.54 -26.58
C ILE A 392 20.56 29.79 -27.33
N THR A 393 20.43 29.78 -28.66
CA THR A 393 20.79 30.91 -29.52
C THR A 393 19.75 32.02 -29.43
N VAL A 394 18.45 31.70 -29.40
CA VAL A 394 17.38 32.70 -29.12
C VAL A 394 17.58 33.38 -27.77
N LYS A 395 17.90 32.64 -26.70
CA LYS A 395 18.24 33.24 -25.41
C LYS A 395 19.47 34.16 -25.47
N ARG A 396 20.49 33.79 -26.26
CA ARG A 396 21.68 34.63 -26.47
C ARG A 396 21.33 35.92 -27.20
N VAL A 397 20.45 35.87 -28.20
CA VAL A 397 19.89 37.04 -28.89
C VAL A 397 19.20 37.98 -27.89
N PHE A 398 18.24 37.49 -27.09
CA PHE A 398 17.55 38.32 -26.08
C PHE A 398 18.51 38.90 -25.03
N THR A 399 19.51 38.12 -24.59
CA THR A 399 20.54 38.57 -23.63
C THR A 399 21.38 39.70 -24.23
N ASN A 400 21.94 39.49 -25.42
CA ASN A 400 22.79 40.45 -26.11
C ASN A 400 22.01 41.73 -26.48
N ILE A 401 20.74 41.63 -26.89
CA ILE A 401 19.87 42.79 -27.12
C ILE A 401 19.61 43.53 -25.80
N GLY A 402 19.31 42.81 -24.72
CA GLY A 402 19.11 43.39 -23.39
C GLY A 402 20.33 44.13 -22.84
N GLU A 403 21.56 43.72 -23.20
CA GLU A 403 22.80 44.43 -22.84
C GLU A 403 23.00 45.78 -23.56
N LEU A 404 22.23 46.09 -24.61
CA LEU A 404 22.36 47.35 -25.34
C LEU A 404 21.81 48.55 -24.54
N SER A 405 22.57 49.64 -24.50
CA SER A 405 22.23 50.84 -23.74
C SER A 405 20.93 51.50 -24.23
N VAL A 406 20.68 51.45 -25.54
CA VAL A 406 19.44 51.92 -26.18
C VAL A 406 18.20 51.12 -25.77
N VAL A 407 18.34 49.81 -25.49
CA VAL A 407 17.20 48.94 -25.13
C VAL A 407 16.71 49.26 -23.73
N ASN A 408 17.60 49.49 -22.77
CA ASN A 408 17.26 49.98 -21.42
C ASN A 408 16.40 51.27 -21.46
N GLN A 409 16.63 52.15 -22.45
CA GLN A 409 15.86 53.39 -22.60
C GLN A 409 14.57 53.24 -23.44
N LEU A 410 14.50 52.25 -24.34
CA LEU A 410 13.35 52.02 -25.23
C LEU A 410 12.32 51.02 -24.69
N VAL A 411 12.70 50.02 -23.88
CA VAL A 411 11.71 49.07 -23.32
C VAL A 411 10.64 49.78 -22.45
N PRO A 412 10.97 50.80 -21.63
CA PRO A 412 9.96 51.63 -20.95
C PRO A 412 8.97 52.33 -21.90
N VAL A 413 9.45 52.82 -23.05
CA VAL A 413 8.61 53.41 -24.11
C VAL A 413 7.66 52.38 -24.71
N LEU A 414 8.16 51.17 -24.98
CA LEU A 414 7.37 50.06 -25.53
C LEU A 414 6.33 49.55 -24.53
N PHE A 415 6.67 49.50 -23.24
CA PHE A 415 5.72 49.16 -22.17
C PHE A 415 4.57 50.17 -22.12
N ASN A 416 4.86 51.47 -22.09
CA ASN A 416 3.83 52.50 -22.11
C ASN A 416 2.97 52.47 -23.36
N TRP A 417 3.58 52.26 -24.53
CA TRP A 417 2.85 52.11 -25.79
C TRP A 417 1.90 50.90 -25.77
N PHE A 418 2.32 49.79 -25.16
CA PHE A 418 1.48 48.61 -24.98
C PHE A 418 0.36 48.83 -23.97
N VAL A 419 0.63 49.48 -22.83
CA VAL A 419 -0.37 49.82 -21.80
C VAL A 419 -1.42 50.80 -22.33
N ASN A 420 -0.99 51.82 -23.09
CA ASN A 420 -1.87 52.80 -23.74
C ASN A 420 -2.46 52.29 -25.07
N SER A 421 -2.28 51.02 -25.44
CA SER A 421 -2.90 50.46 -26.64
C SER A 421 -4.41 50.24 -26.47
N ASP A 422 -5.17 50.38 -27.56
CA ASP A 422 -6.61 50.06 -27.57
C ASP A 422 -6.87 48.63 -27.07
N THR A 423 -6.03 47.66 -27.45
CA THR A 423 -6.13 46.26 -27.04
C THR A 423 -6.00 46.06 -25.52
N MET A 424 -5.02 46.72 -24.89
CA MET A 424 -4.86 46.63 -23.42
C MET A 424 -5.98 47.39 -22.71
N THR A 425 -6.38 48.54 -23.25
CA THR A 425 -7.49 49.35 -22.73
C THR A 425 -8.80 48.55 -22.73
N ASP A 426 -9.14 47.89 -23.84
CA ASP A 426 -10.31 47.02 -23.96
C ASP A 426 -10.22 45.79 -23.03
N LEU A 427 -9.02 45.20 -22.87
CA LEU A 427 -8.79 44.07 -21.96
C LEU A 427 -9.04 44.46 -20.50
N LEU A 428 -8.49 45.58 -20.04
CA LEU A 428 -8.70 46.09 -18.68
C LEU A 428 -10.18 46.43 -18.46
N MET A 429 -10.82 47.11 -19.43
CA MET A 429 -12.25 47.43 -19.36
C MET A 429 -13.16 46.18 -19.35
N LYS A 430 -12.76 45.04 -19.94
CA LYS A 430 -13.53 43.78 -19.84
C LYS A 430 -13.69 43.34 -18.38
N TYR A 431 -12.70 43.59 -17.53
CA TYR A 431 -12.61 43.11 -16.14
C TYR A 431 -12.76 44.24 -15.10
N ASP A 432 -13.45 45.33 -15.46
CA ASP A 432 -13.67 46.52 -14.62
C ASP A 432 -12.36 47.18 -14.07
N LEU A 433 -11.25 47.02 -14.78
CA LEU A 433 -9.93 47.62 -14.48
C LEU A 433 -9.62 48.86 -15.33
N THR A 434 -8.65 49.64 -14.85
CA THR A 434 -8.15 50.87 -15.50
C THR A 434 -6.61 50.86 -15.63
N LYS A 435 -6.04 51.77 -16.42
CA LYS A 435 -4.57 51.86 -16.56
C LYS A 435 -3.89 52.24 -15.25
N GLU A 436 -4.60 52.95 -14.38
CA GLU A 436 -4.17 53.36 -13.05
C GLU A 436 -4.04 52.20 -12.05
N ASP A 437 -4.59 51.02 -12.35
CA ASP A 437 -4.45 49.80 -11.55
C ASP A 437 -3.15 49.03 -11.87
N ILE A 438 -2.47 49.36 -12.98
CA ILE A 438 -1.17 48.78 -13.36
C ILE A 438 -0.05 49.48 -12.58
N VAL A 439 0.74 48.68 -11.87
CA VAL A 439 2.00 49.10 -11.27
C VAL A 439 3.05 49.25 -12.39
N VAL A 440 3.41 50.50 -12.67
CA VAL A 440 4.46 50.86 -13.63
C VAL A 440 5.82 50.34 -13.12
N PRO A 441 6.49 49.40 -13.82
CA PRO A 441 7.74 48.81 -13.33
C PRO A 441 8.94 49.75 -13.52
N THR A 442 10.08 49.40 -12.94
CA THR A 442 11.33 50.13 -13.19
C THR A 442 11.95 49.77 -14.55
N ALA A 443 12.80 50.64 -15.10
CA ALA A 443 13.53 50.31 -16.34
C ALA A 443 14.53 49.14 -16.17
N GLU A 444 15.07 48.92 -14.96
CA GLU A 444 15.92 47.78 -14.63
C GLU A 444 15.11 46.48 -14.62
N THR A 445 13.94 46.49 -13.98
CA THR A 445 12.93 45.43 -14.02
C THR A 445 12.55 45.07 -15.46
N LEU A 446 12.15 46.06 -16.27
CA LEU A 446 11.79 45.85 -17.67
C LEU A 446 12.95 45.32 -18.53
N GLN A 447 14.19 45.72 -18.25
CA GLN A 447 15.38 45.20 -18.94
C GLN A 447 15.64 43.73 -18.58
N ASN A 448 15.52 43.37 -17.29
CA ASN A 448 15.65 41.99 -16.83
C ASN A 448 14.57 41.10 -17.42
N ASP A 449 13.31 41.54 -17.41
CA ASP A 449 12.18 40.82 -17.99
C ASP A 449 12.31 40.67 -19.52
N PHE A 450 12.83 41.68 -20.22
CA PHE A 450 13.13 41.57 -21.64
C PHE A 450 14.18 40.47 -21.93
N VAL A 451 15.21 40.33 -21.09
CA VAL A 451 16.19 39.23 -21.19
C VAL A 451 15.53 37.88 -20.87
N ASN A 452 14.64 37.84 -19.87
CA ASN A 452 13.90 36.64 -19.47
C ASN A 452 12.97 36.10 -20.57
N LEU A 453 12.62 36.88 -21.60
CA LEU A 453 11.93 36.37 -22.80
C LEU A 453 12.70 35.22 -23.48
N GLY A 454 14.02 35.22 -23.40
CA GLY A 454 14.87 34.12 -23.87
C GLY A 454 14.69 32.83 -23.07
N ASP A 455 14.51 32.92 -21.76
CA ASP A 455 14.20 31.76 -20.90
C ASP A 455 12.74 31.30 -21.09
N LEU A 456 11.81 32.24 -21.26
CA LEU A 456 10.41 31.94 -21.56
C LEU A 456 10.28 31.18 -22.89
N TYR A 457 11.03 31.58 -23.92
CA TYR A 457 11.09 30.86 -25.19
C TYR A 457 11.58 29.42 -25.02
N ILE A 458 12.66 29.19 -24.26
CA ILE A 458 13.16 27.82 -23.97
C ILE A 458 12.09 26.99 -23.24
N ALA A 459 11.46 27.56 -22.22
CA ALA A 459 10.44 26.86 -21.44
C ALA A 459 9.17 26.55 -22.25
N PHE A 460 8.80 27.44 -23.17
CA PHE A 460 7.70 27.24 -24.12
C PHE A 460 8.04 26.19 -25.19
N GLN A 461 9.25 26.21 -25.75
CA GLN A 461 9.72 25.19 -26.68
C GLN A 461 9.75 23.80 -26.03
N ALA A 462 10.06 23.71 -24.73
CA ALA A 462 10.02 22.45 -23.98
C ALA A 462 8.62 21.82 -23.90
N LEU A 463 7.54 22.58 -24.16
CA LEU A 463 6.17 22.05 -24.25
C LEU A 463 5.96 21.15 -25.49
N GLY A 464 6.87 21.21 -26.47
CA GLY A 464 6.89 20.28 -27.62
C GLY A 464 6.04 20.71 -28.83
N PHE A 465 5.50 21.93 -28.83
CA PHE A 465 4.75 22.46 -29.98
C PHE A 465 5.66 22.72 -31.18
N SER A 466 5.16 22.34 -32.36
CA SER A 466 5.84 22.50 -33.64
C SER A 466 4.96 23.19 -34.69
N ASP A 467 3.66 23.31 -34.44
CA ASP A 467 2.72 24.02 -35.30
C ASP A 467 1.67 24.79 -34.46
N VAL A 468 1.22 25.93 -34.96
CA VAL A 468 0.30 26.83 -34.24
C VAL A 468 -1.09 26.20 -34.05
N SER A 469 -1.55 25.32 -34.94
CA SER A 469 -2.83 24.63 -34.81
C SER A 469 -2.91 23.69 -33.59
N GLN A 470 -1.76 23.31 -33.02
CA GLN A 470 -1.72 22.52 -31.78
C GLN A 470 -2.25 23.32 -30.57
N PHE A 471 -2.15 24.65 -30.57
CA PHE A 471 -2.73 25.50 -29.51
C PHE A 471 -4.26 25.55 -29.59
N GLU A 472 -4.83 25.50 -30.79
CA GLU A 472 -6.28 25.44 -31.01
C GLU A 472 -6.88 24.08 -30.60
N GLN A 473 -6.03 23.06 -30.40
CA GLN A 473 -6.42 21.68 -30.08
C GLN A 473 -6.05 21.28 -28.64
N LEU A 474 -5.74 22.23 -27.73
CA LEU A 474 -5.40 21.93 -26.33
C LEU A 474 -6.52 21.27 -25.51
N SER A 475 -7.76 21.28 -26.00
CA SER A 475 -8.88 20.52 -25.42
C SER A 475 -8.94 19.06 -25.87
N ASP A 476 -8.13 18.64 -26.86
CA ASP A 476 -7.99 17.24 -27.26
C ASP A 476 -7.10 16.51 -26.24
N PRO A 477 -7.59 15.43 -25.60
CA PRO A 477 -6.82 14.65 -24.62
C PRO A 477 -5.46 14.18 -25.15
N LEU A 478 -5.34 13.83 -26.44
CA LEU A 478 -4.08 13.36 -27.03
C LEU A 478 -3.05 14.48 -27.19
N VAL A 479 -3.49 15.72 -27.40
CA VAL A 479 -2.60 16.88 -27.55
C VAL A 479 -2.09 17.33 -26.19
N ILE A 480 -2.99 17.50 -25.21
CA ILE A 480 -2.61 17.97 -23.87
C ILE A 480 -1.75 16.94 -23.11
N ASP A 481 -2.00 15.64 -23.30
CA ASP A 481 -1.23 14.58 -22.64
C ASP A 481 0.22 14.49 -23.14
N SER A 482 0.45 14.84 -24.41
CA SER A 482 1.78 14.82 -25.04
C SER A 482 2.79 15.81 -24.43
N ILE A 483 2.31 16.82 -23.70
CA ILE A 483 3.12 17.87 -23.07
C ILE A 483 3.67 17.33 -21.73
N ALA A 484 4.98 17.33 -21.52
CA ALA A 484 5.57 16.84 -20.27
C ALA A 484 5.17 17.69 -19.03
N ASP A 485 4.91 17.04 -17.89
CA ASP A 485 4.58 17.71 -16.62
C ASP A 485 5.72 18.64 -16.17
N GLU A 486 6.97 18.23 -16.36
CA GLU A 486 8.17 19.02 -16.06
C GLU A 486 8.26 20.27 -16.96
N ALA A 487 7.85 20.17 -18.23
CA ALA A 487 7.88 21.29 -19.16
C ALA A 487 6.81 22.34 -18.81
N LEU A 488 5.59 21.92 -18.49
CA LEU A 488 4.54 22.81 -17.98
C LEU A 488 4.95 23.47 -16.67
N SER A 489 5.56 22.69 -15.75
CA SER A 489 6.10 23.23 -14.50
C SER A 489 7.16 24.30 -14.78
N GLN A 490 8.12 24.02 -15.67
CA GLN A 490 9.17 24.98 -16.02
C GLN A 490 8.59 26.24 -16.68
N PHE A 491 7.65 26.10 -17.62
CA PHE A 491 6.98 27.22 -18.26
C PHE A 491 6.28 28.14 -17.25
N ILE A 492 5.54 27.58 -16.29
CA ILE A 492 4.86 28.36 -15.24
C ILE A 492 5.86 29.02 -14.30
N GLN A 493 6.93 28.32 -13.88
CA GLN A 493 7.97 28.89 -13.03
C GLN A 493 8.70 30.04 -13.73
N THR A 494 8.99 29.93 -15.03
CA THR A 494 9.58 31.01 -15.83
C THR A 494 8.60 32.17 -16.06
N LEU A 495 7.31 31.92 -16.26
CA LEU A 495 6.31 32.98 -16.34
C LEU A 495 6.24 33.78 -15.03
N PHE A 496 6.26 33.10 -13.88
CA PHE A 496 6.27 33.75 -12.56
C PHE A 496 7.64 34.33 -12.14
N SER A 497 8.69 34.20 -12.95
CA SER A 497 9.96 34.93 -12.72
C SER A 497 9.99 36.32 -13.38
N PHE A 498 8.94 36.74 -14.08
CA PHE A 498 8.81 38.10 -14.60
C PHE A 498 8.37 39.04 -13.48
N GLU A 499 9.23 40.01 -13.16
CA GLU A 499 8.99 41.01 -12.11
C GLU A 499 7.75 41.87 -12.43
N LEU A 500 7.53 42.22 -13.71
CA LEU A 500 6.32 42.88 -14.21
C LEU A 500 5.04 42.16 -13.78
N LEU A 501 5.03 40.81 -13.85
CA LEU A 501 3.86 40.01 -13.51
C LEU A 501 3.68 39.89 -11.99
N SER A 502 4.77 39.79 -11.22
CA SER A 502 4.67 39.79 -9.76
C SER A 502 4.23 41.12 -9.18
N ASP A 503 4.73 42.24 -9.71
CA ASP A 503 4.33 43.59 -9.26
C ASP A 503 2.86 43.89 -9.60
N ASN A 504 2.34 43.26 -10.66
CA ASN A 504 0.94 43.37 -11.11
C ASN A 504 0.06 42.18 -10.69
N GLN A 505 0.44 41.42 -9.68
CA GLN A 505 -0.30 40.25 -9.18
C GLN A 505 -1.79 40.55 -8.91
N THR A 506 -2.14 41.74 -8.41
CA THR A 506 -3.54 42.13 -8.16
C THR A 506 -4.37 42.16 -9.46
N VAL A 507 -3.85 42.81 -10.50
CA VAL A 507 -4.49 42.89 -11.83
C VAL A 507 -4.63 41.50 -12.45
N LEU A 508 -3.58 40.67 -12.37
CA LEU A 508 -3.61 39.30 -12.89
C LEU A 508 -4.59 38.41 -12.12
N THR A 509 -4.68 38.55 -10.79
CA THR A 509 -5.65 37.84 -9.96
C THR A 509 -7.08 38.19 -10.37
N GLU A 510 -7.35 39.45 -10.65
CA GLU A 510 -8.67 39.95 -11.05
C GLU A 510 -9.12 39.34 -12.37
N ILE A 511 -8.28 39.46 -13.40
CA ILE A 511 -8.50 38.89 -14.73
C ILE A 511 -8.70 37.37 -14.65
N MET A 512 -7.85 36.68 -13.85
CA MET A 512 -7.93 35.23 -13.68
C MET A 512 -9.14 34.77 -12.87
N TYR A 513 -9.56 35.52 -11.85
CA TYR A 513 -10.76 35.20 -11.06
C TYR A 513 -12.02 35.31 -11.91
N ASP A 514 -12.20 36.43 -12.61
CA ASP A 514 -13.38 36.66 -13.42
C ASP A 514 -13.45 35.66 -14.59
N TYR A 515 -12.31 35.34 -15.23
CA TYR A 515 -12.23 34.28 -16.23
C TYR A 515 -12.54 32.89 -15.65
N LEU A 516 -11.99 32.53 -14.47
CA LEU A 516 -12.25 31.24 -13.83
C LEU A 516 -13.74 31.07 -13.49
N ILE A 517 -14.39 32.12 -12.97
CA ILE A 517 -15.83 32.11 -12.67
C ILE A 517 -16.67 32.08 -13.96
N GLU A 518 -16.22 32.71 -15.05
CA GLU A 518 -16.87 32.64 -16.38
C GLU A 518 -16.86 31.20 -16.94
N VAL A 519 -15.80 30.40 -16.71
CA VAL A 519 -15.68 29.03 -17.25
C VAL A 519 -16.15 27.91 -16.30
N LEU A 520 -16.17 28.13 -14.98
CA LEU A 520 -16.60 27.10 -14.02
C LEU A 520 -18.13 26.87 -14.02
N PRO A 521 -18.60 25.62 -13.84
CA PRO A 521 -20.03 25.36 -13.62
C PRO A 521 -20.54 26.03 -12.35
N VAL A 522 -21.81 26.43 -12.35
CA VAL A 522 -22.45 27.27 -11.30
C VAL A 522 -22.25 26.73 -9.87
N GLU A 523 -22.19 25.41 -9.69
CA GLU A 523 -21.94 24.74 -8.42
C GLU A 523 -20.54 25.08 -7.85
N TYR A 524 -19.52 25.15 -8.70
CA TYR A 524 -18.12 25.39 -8.30
C TYR A 524 -17.80 26.89 -8.15
N GLN A 525 -18.58 27.79 -8.77
CA GLN A 525 -18.39 29.24 -8.71
C GLN A 525 -18.44 29.83 -7.29
N GLN A 526 -19.08 29.16 -6.33
CA GLN A 526 -19.18 29.63 -4.94
C GLN A 526 -18.05 29.11 -4.03
N VAL A 527 -17.26 28.13 -4.49
CA VAL A 527 -16.18 27.50 -3.70
C VAL A 527 -14.94 28.40 -3.66
N PHE A 528 -14.50 28.84 -4.83
CA PHE A 528 -13.30 29.65 -4.98
C PHE A 528 -13.68 31.14 -4.85
N LEU A 529 -13.39 31.76 -3.70
CA LEU A 529 -13.58 33.19 -3.55
C LEU A 529 -12.37 33.94 -4.10
N LYS A 530 -12.61 35.17 -4.57
CA LYS A 530 -11.60 36.07 -5.10
C LYS A 530 -10.39 36.28 -4.16
N THR A 531 -10.65 36.35 -2.85
CA THR A 531 -9.63 36.43 -1.79
C THR A 531 -8.75 35.18 -1.70
N ASP A 532 -9.32 34.02 -1.99
CA ASP A 532 -8.64 32.73 -1.88
C ASP A 532 -7.69 32.56 -3.06
N ILE A 533 -8.08 32.98 -4.27
CA ILE A 533 -7.16 33.04 -5.41
C ILE A 533 -6.06 34.08 -5.16
N SER A 534 -6.41 35.29 -4.73
CA SER A 534 -5.44 36.36 -4.46
C SER A 534 -4.34 35.95 -3.48
N SER A 535 -4.72 35.32 -2.36
CA SER A 535 -3.76 34.83 -1.35
C SER A 535 -2.90 33.65 -1.80
N ASN A 536 -3.32 32.94 -2.86
CA ASN A 536 -2.65 31.76 -3.40
C ASN A 536 -2.09 31.97 -4.83
N PHE A 537 -2.10 33.19 -5.38
CA PHE A 537 -1.58 33.44 -6.72
C PHE A 537 -0.04 33.43 -6.74
N ASN A 538 0.54 32.25 -6.92
CA ASN A 538 1.99 32.04 -7.03
C ASN A 538 2.32 30.85 -7.94
N ALA A 539 3.59 30.71 -8.31
CA ALA A 539 4.07 29.70 -9.25
C ALA A 539 3.73 28.26 -8.85
N THR A 540 3.82 27.91 -7.56
CA THR A 540 3.56 26.56 -7.04
C THR A 540 2.08 26.20 -7.14
N GLU A 541 1.20 27.10 -6.71
CA GLU A 541 -0.25 26.92 -6.79
C GLU A 541 -0.70 26.84 -8.25
N MET A 542 -0.23 27.75 -9.11
CA MET A 542 -0.57 27.74 -10.54
C MET A 542 -0.04 26.48 -11.24
N THR A 543 1.14 25.98 -10.87
CA THR A 543 1.66 24.70 -11.37
C THR A 543 0.75 23.54 -10.97
N ASN A 544 0.34 23.45 -9.71
CA ASN A 544 -0.57 22.39 -9.26
C ASN A 544 -1.96 22.47 -9.93
N LEU A 545 -2.49 23.68 -10.11
CA LEU A 545 -3.77 23.90 -10.82
C LEU A 545 -3.67 23.50 -12.30
N VAL A 546 -2.66 23.97 -13.05
CA VAL A 546 -2.52 23.64 -14.47
C VAL A 546 -2.22 22.15 -14.69
N LEU A 547 -1.42 21.51 -13.82
CA LEU A 547 -1.19 20.06 -13.91
C LEU A 547 -2.42 19.24 -13.51
N LEU A 548 -3.26 19.74 -12.60
CA LEU A 548 -4.58 19.16 -12.34
C LEU A 548 -5.50 19.32 -13.56
N SER A 549 -5.58 20.51 -14.15
CA SER A 549 -6.37 20.75 -15.37
C SER A 549 -5.91 19.86 -16.53
N LYS A 550 -4.59 19.74 -16.75
CA LYS A 550 -4.04 18.77 -17.71
C LYS A 550 -4.54 17.36 -17.40
N LEU A 551 -4.39 16.88 -16.17
CA LEU A 551 -4.77 15.53 -15.78
C LEU A 551 -6.26 15.24 -16.04
N LEU A 552 -7.13 16.20 -15.73
CA LEU A 552 -8.57 16.10 -15.97
C LEU A 552 -8.91 16.12 -17.48
N LEU A 553 -8.20 16.92 -18.28
CA LEU A 553 -8.35 16.96 -19.74
C LEU A 553 -7.80 15.69 -20.42
N SER A 554 -6.63 15.19 -20.01
CA SER A 554 -6.07 13.90 -20.43
C SER A 554 -7.02 12.73 -20.12
N ALA A 555 -7.71 12.78 -18.97
CA ALA A 555 -8.75 11.82 -18.59
C ALA A 555 -10.10 12.05 -19.30
N GLY A 556 -10.18 12.97 -20.26
CA GLY A 556 -11.35 13.15 -21.10
C GLY A 556 -12.56 13.81 -20.44
N ILE A 557 -12.40 14.57 -19.33
CA ILE A 557 -13.54 15.16 -18.59
C ILE A 557 -14.43 16.10 -19.43
N VAL A 558 -13.88 16.67 -20.51
CA VAL A 558 -14.59 17.55 -21.45
C VAL A 558 -15.17 16.81 -22.67
N SER A 559 -15.01 15.49 -22.74
CA SER A 559 -15.55 14.66 -23.82
C SER A 559 -16.98 14.21 -23.53
N GLU A 560 -17.79 14.00 -24.57
CA GLU A 560 -19.18 13.51 -24.44
C GLU A 560 -19.27 12.05 -23.92
N GLU A 561 -18.15 11.32 -23.87
CA GLU A 561 -18.06 9.90 -23.47
C GLU A 561 -17.24 9.68 -22.18
N PHE A 562 -17.06 10.71 -21.33
CA PHE A 562 -16.27 10.64 -20.10
C PHE A 562 -16.66 9.46 -19.17
N SER A 563 -15.68 8.65 -18.79
CA SER A 563 -15.78 7.61 -17.76
C SER A 563 -14.96 7.99 -16.52
N TYR A 564 -15.50 7.73 -15.33
CA TYR A 564 -14.73 7.89 -14.09
C TYR A 564 -13.58 6.87 -13.98
N GLU A 565 -13.67 5.73 -14.67
CA GLU A 565 -12.62 4.70 -14.69
C GLU A 565 -11.30 5.25 -15.28
N ASP A 566 -11.39 6.08 -16.32
CA ASP A 566 -10.23 6.72 -16.95
C ASP A 566 -9.58 7.78 -16.04
N LEU A 567 -10.39 8.46 -15.21
CA LEU A 567 -9.89 9.43 -14.23
C LEU A 567 -9.33 8.77 -12.96
N LEU A 568 -9.93 7.68 -12.48
CA LEU A 568 -9.60 7.05 -11.20
C LEU A 568 -8.60 5.90 -11.31
N THR A 569 -7.81 5.82 -12.38
CA THR A 569 -6.68 4.88 -12.46
C THR A 569 -5.69 5.08 -11.29
N GLU A 570 -4.96 4.03 -10.88
CA GLU A 570 -4.02 4.14 -9.75
C GLU A 570 -2.96 5.25 -9.97
N GLU A 571 -2.47 5.42 -11.21
CA GLU A 571 -1.56 6.50 -11.56
C GLU A 571 -2.22 7.87 -11.40
N ASN A 572 -3.43 8.05 -11.93
CA ASN A 572 -4.14 9.32 -11.88
C ASN A 572 -4.57 9.67 -10.45
N ILE A 573 -4.97 8.71 -9.61
CA ILE A 573 -5.23 8.95 -8.18
C ILE A 573 -3.96 9.45 -7.46
N ASN A 574 -2.80 8.86 -7.72
CA ASN A 574 -1.54 9.33 -7.12
C ASN A 574 -1.20 10.76 -7.60
N LYS A 575 -1.46 11.10 -8.86
CA LYS A 575 -1.29 12.47 -9.40
C LYS A 575 -2.29 13.44 -8.77
N LEU A 576 -3.59 13.14 -8.78
CA LEU A 576 -4.67 13.93 -8.16
C LEU A 576 -4.32 14.27 -6.71
N ALA A 577 -4.06 13.24 -5.89
CA ALA A 577 -3.70 13.40 -4.48
C ALA A 577 -2.46 14.31 -4.30
N SER A 578 -1.43 14.11 -5.13
CA SER A 578 -0.20 14.92 -5.07
C SER A 578 -0.40 16.38 -5.49
N ARG A 579 -1.22 16.68 -6.51
CA ARG A 579 -1.49 18.07 -6.94
C ARG A 579 -2.42 18.78 -5.96
N MET A 580 -3.48 18.10 -5.50
CA MET A 580 -4.46 18.68 -4.57
C MET A 580 -3.87 18.95 -3.18
N SER A 581 -3.04 18.04 -2.64
CA SER A 581 -2.45 18.22 -1.31
C SER A 581 -1.28 19.21 -1.27
N ALA A 582 -0.62 19.42 -2.42
CA ALA A 582 0.46 20.39 -2.58
C ALA A 582 -0.06 21.81 -2.91
N SER A 583 -1.34 21.96 -3.21
CA SER A 583 -2.02 23.25 -3.38
C SER A 583 -2.75 23.63 -2.10
N ASN A 584 -2.38 24.78 -1.52
CA ASN A 584 -3.10 25.38 -0.40
C ASN A 584 -4.50 25.82 -0.82
N LEU A 585 -4.70 26.26 -2.07
CA LEU A 585 -6.03 26.60 -2.58
C LEU A 585 -6.95 25.38 -2.65
N LEU A 586 -6.50 24.27 -3.25
CA LEU A 586 -7.33 23.07 -3.40
C LEU A 586 -7.56 22.35 -2.06
N SER A 587 -6.51 22.18 -1.25
CA SER A 587 -6.63 21.48 0.04
C SER A 587 -7.48 22.25 1.07
N SER A 588 -7.48 23.59 1.06
CA SER A 588 -8.36 24.39 1.93
C SER A 588 -9.83 24.43 1.48
N LYS A 589 -10.12 23.93 0.28
CA LYS A 589 -11.46 23.85 -0.31
C LYS A 589 -11.99 22.43 -0.45
N MET A 590 -11.27 21.43 0.05
CA MET A 590 -11.66 20.04 -0.11
C MET A 590 -13.03 19.75 0.51
N ASP A 591 -13.37 20.34 1.66
CA ASP A 591 -14.67 20.17 2.30
C ASP A 591 -15.83 20.60 1.38
N ASP A 592 -15.69 21.78 0.75
CA ASP A 592 -16.66 22.31 -0.20
C ASP A 592 -16.73 21.44 -1.48
N LEU A 593 -15.58 21.00 -2.00
CA LEU A 593 -15.48 20.16 -3.19
C LEU A 593 -16.09 18.77 -2.98
N LEU A 594 -15.83 18.14 -1.82
CA LEU A 594 -16.48 16.88 -1.42
C LEU A 594 -17.98 17.08 -1.18
N GLY A 595 -18.39 18.23 -0.65
CA GLY A 595 -19.78 18.64 -0.57
C GLY A 595 -20.47 18.70 -1.94
N ILE A 596 -19.79 19.18 -2.99
CA ILE A 596 -20.34 19.16 -4.36
C ILE A 596 -20.38 17.73 -4.91
N LEU A 597 -19.27 16.98 -4.81
CA LEU A 597 -19.17 15.62 -5.35
C LEU A 597 -20.23 14.69 -4.74
N THR A 598 -20.43 14.71 -3.42
CA THR A 598 -21.43 13.89 -2.73
C THR A 598 -22.86 14.18 -3.19
N ASN A 599 -23.19 15.46 -3.46
CA ASN A 599 -24.46 15.85 -4.05
C ASN A 599 -24.59 15.40 -5.52
N GLN A 600 -23.53 15.51 -6.33
CA GLN A 600 -23.54 15.08 -7.74
C GLN A 600 -23.72 13.56 -7.87
N PHE A 601 -23.01 12.77 -7.05
CA PHE A 601 -23.14 11.31 -7.03
C PHE A 601 -24.43 10.79 -6.37
N SER A 602 -25.26 11.68 -5.80
CA SER A 602 -26.52 11.30 -5.13
C SER A 602 -26.36 10.18 -4.09
N LEU A 603 -25.28 10.25 -3.30
CA LEU A 603 -24.97 9.21 -2.31
C LEU A 603 -26.13 9.04 -1.31
N PRO A 604 -26.47 7.81 -0.90
CA PRO A 604 -27.60 7.55 -0.01
C PRO A 604 -27.36 8.00 1.44
N PHE A 605 -26.13 8.43 1.77
CA PHE A 605 -25.71 8.99 3.06
C PHE A 605 -24.99 10.32 2.85
N VAL A 606 -25.00 11.17 3.90
CA VAL A 606 -24.20 12.39 3.94
C VAL A 606 -22.78 12.02 4.38
N LEU A 607 -21.76 12.50 3.67
CA LEU A 607 -20.36 12.30 4.04
C LEU A 607 -19.96 13.33 5.10
N GLU A 608 -19.75 12.90 6.34
CA GLU A 608 -19.25 13.76 7.42
C GLU A 608 -17.71 13.76 7.45
N ILE A 609 -17.09 14.94 7.39
CA ILE A 609 -15.63 15.09 7.43
C ILE A 609 -15.18 15.32 8.89
N PRO A 610 -14.28 14.48 9.45
CA PRO A 610 -13.76 14.68 10.80
C PRO A 610 -13.01 16.02 10.95
N ALA A 611 -13.19 16.70 12.08
CA ALA A 611 -12.59 18.02 12.32
C ALA A 611 -11.05 18.01 12.39
N GLU A 612 -10.45 16.84 12.61
CA GLU A 612 -9.02 16.57 12.65
C GLU A 612 -8.42 16.15 11.29
N THR A 613 -9.24 15.93 10.26
CA THR A 613 -8.76 15.58 8.91
C THR A 613 -8.01 16.78 8.29
N THR A 614 -6.86 16.50 7.67
CA THR A 614 -6.13 17.48 6.85
C THR A 614 -6.00 16.95 5.44
N PHE A 615 -6.27 17.81 4.45
CA PHE A 615 -6.06 17.52 3.04
C PHE A 615 -4.76 18.16 2.48
N SER A 616 -3.98 18.82 3.35
CA SER A 616 -2.72 19.47 2.98
C SER A 616 -1.48 18.63 3.32
N GLY A 617 -0.42 18.76 2.51
CA GLY A 617 0.87 18.10 2.74
C GLY A 617 0.84 16.58 2.55
N GLU A 618 1.87 15.87 3.04
CA GLU A 618 2.00 14.42 2.83
C GLU A 618 0.91 13.62 3.55
N THR A 619 0.45 14.06 4.73
CA THR A 619 -0.70 13.44 5.41
C THR A 619 -1.98 13.60 4.60
N GLY A 620 -2.22 14.81 4.05
CA GLY A 620 -3.38 15.04 3.19
C GLY A 620 -3.31 14.33 1.85
N LYS A 621 -2.11 14.12 1.31
CA LYS A 621 -1.89 13.30 0.12
C LYS A 621 -2.36 11.87 0.33
N GLU A 622 -1.95 11.23 1.43
CA GLU A 622 -2.37 9.86 1.74
C GLU A 622 -3.87 9.78 2.07
N GLU A 623 -4.44 10.81 2.72
CA GLU A 623 -5.90 10.90 2.93
C GLU A 623 -6.68 10.99 1.59
N ILE A 624 -6.33 11.93 0.71
CA ILE A 624 -6.99 12.09 -0.60
C ILE A 624 -6.82 10.81 -1.43
N LYS A 625 -5.64 10.19 -1.37
CA LYS A 625 -5.38 8.91 -2.04
C LYS A 625 -6.24 7.77 -1.48
N GLY A 626 -6.38 7.65 -0.16
CA GLY A 626 -7.24 6.65 0.46
C GLY A 626 -8.71 6.87 0.11
N LEU A 627 -9.15 8.13 0.10
CA LEU A 627 -10.51 8.55 -0.23
C LEU A 627 -10.84 8.23 -1.69
N LEU A 628 -9.99 8.62 -2.64
CA LEU A 628 -10.20 8.36 -4.06
C LEU A 628 -10.12 6.87 -4.41
N ASN A 629 -9.22 6.09 -3.79
CA ASN A 629 -9.20 4.63 -4.00
C ASN A 629 -10.45 3.95 -3.40
N SER A 630 -10.97 4.43 -2.26
CA SER A 630 -12.23 3.96 -1.69
C SER A 630 -13.42 4.26 -2.60
N ILE A 631 -13.51 5.48 -3.13
CA ILE A 631 -14.55 5.87 -4.09
C ILE A 631 -14.45 5.01 -5.35
N ARG A 632 -13.24 4.82 -5.90
CA ARG A 632 -13.00 3.95 -7.06
C ARG A 632 -13.55 2.55 -6.83
N ILE A 633 -13.10 1.85 -5.79
CA ILE A 633 -13.50 0.45 -5.57
C ILE A 633 -14.99 0.30 -5.23
N ILE A 634 -15.62 1.33 -4.63
CA ILE A 634 -17.09 1.37 -4.43
C ILE A 634 -17.82 1.47 -5.77
N LEU A 635 -17.35 2.30 -6.70
CA LEU A 635 -17.93 2.49 -8.03
C LEU A 635 -17.65 1.27 -8.95
N ASP A 636 -16.41 0.81 -9.04
CA ASP A 636 -15.99 -0.34 -9.86
C ASP A 636 -16.78 -1.63 -9.52
N GLN A 637 -17.16 -1.79 -8.26
CA GLN A 637 -17.95 -2.94 -7.78
C GLN A 637 -19.45 -2.68 -7.78
N GLY A 638 -19.92 -1.45 -8.04
CA GLY A 638 -21.34 -1.08 -8.01
C GLY A 638 -22.00 -1.22 -6.64
N ILE A 639 -21.25 -1.12 -5.53
CA ILE A 639 -21.72 -1.49 -4.17
C ILE A 639 -22.94 -0.67 -3.71
N LEU A 640 -23.09 0.56 -4.21
CA LEU A 640 -24.20 1.46 -3.88
C LEU A 640 -25.42 1.34 -4.82
N GLU A 641 -25.36 0.48 -5.85
CA GLU A 641 -26.49 0.26 -6.75
C GLU A 641 -27.60 -0.58 -6.08
N GLU A 642 -28.87 -0.24 -6.32
CA GLU A 642 -30.02 -1.05 -5.85
C GLU A 642 -30.01 -2.50 -6.40
N THR A 643 -29.28 -2.73 -7.50
CA THR A 643 -29.14 -4.03 -8.17
C THR A 643 -27.91 -4.83 -7.76
N PHE A 644 -27.13 -4.35 -6.79
CA PHE A 644 -25.88 -4.98 -6.38
C PHE A 644 -26.08 -6.38 -5.78
N ASP A 645 -25.48 -7.40 -6.41
CA ASP A 645 -25.44 -8.77 -5.90
C ASP A 645 -24.14 -9.02 -5.12
N PHE A 646 -24.23 -8.86 -3.80
CA PHE A 646 -23.13 -9.06 -2.87
C PHE A 646 -22.48 -10.46 -2.95
N SER A 647 -23.20 -11.48 -3.44
CA SER A 647 -22.64 -12.83 -3.62
C SER A 647 -21.53 -12.89 -4.69
N GLN A 648 -21.48 -11.91 -5.61
CA GLN A 648 -20.43 -11.85 -6.65
C GLN A 648 -19.06 -11.41 -6.11
N LEU A 649 -18.99 -10.77 -4.93
CA LEU A 649 -17.71 -10.33 -4.35
C LEU A 649 -16.79 -11.51 -4.04
N THR A 650 -15.55 -11.48 -4.50
CA THR A 650 -14.54 -12.48 -4.12
C THR A 650 -13.93 -12.15 -2.76
N SER A 651 -13.38 -13.15 -2.05
CA SER A 651 -12.67 -12.90 -0.79
C SER A 651 -11.48 -11.95 -0.95
N GLU A 652 -10.80 -11.99 -2.10
CA GLU A 652 -9.69 -11.09 -2.45
C GLU A 652 -10.20 -9.65 -2.64
N THR A 653 -11.31 -9.48 -3.36
CA THR A 653 -12.01 -8.18 -3.50
C THR A 653 -12.47 -7.61 -2.15
N ILE A 654 -12.96 -8.46 -1.25
CA ILE A 654 -13.35 -8.04 0.11
C ILE A 654 -12.15 -7.61 0.95
N ASP A 655 -11.01 -8.30 0.82
CA ASP A 655 -9.77 -7.88 1.49
C ASP A 655 -9.22 -6.56 0.93
N GLU A 656 -9.30 -6.35 -0.38
CA GLU A 656 -8.93 -5.09 -1.05
C GLU A 656 -9.87 -3.93 -0.63
N LEU A 657 -11.19 -4.15 -0.61
CA LEU A 657 -12.18 -3.23 -0.06
C LEU A 657 -11.84 -2.82 1.37
N SER A 658 -11.52 -3.80 2.23
CA SER A 658 -11.22 -3.57 3.64
C SER A 658 -9.95 -2.74 3.85
N ILE A 659 -8.95 -2.88 2.96
CA ILE A 659 -7.74 -2.06 2.96
C ILE A 659 -8.07 -0.62 2.56
N HIS A 660 -8.79 -0.42 1.46
CA HIS A 660 -9.07 0.93 0.96
C HIS A 660 -10.01 1.69 1.89
N LEU A 661 -11.12 1.09 2.30
CA LEU A 661 -12.10 1.69 3.21
C LEU A 661 -11.52 2.15 4.56
N THR A 662 -10.43 1.54 5.03
CA THR A 662 -9.73 1.96 6.27
C THR A 662 -8.59 2.94 6.05
N SER A 663 -8.16 3.14 4.79
CA SER A 663 -7.03 4.01 4.45
C SER A 663 -7.36 5.51 4.46
N SER A 664 -8.64 5.88 4.45
CA SER A 664 -9.13 7.26 4.59
C SER A 664 -9.81 7.47 5.93
N SER A 665 -9.44 8.52 6.66
CA SER A 665 -10.11 8.94 7.89
C SER A 665 -11.55 9.39 7.63
N VAL A 666 -11.81 10.03 6.48
CA VAL A 666 -13.15 10.43 6.05
C VAL A 666 -14.03 9.19 5.81
N ILE A 667 -13.56 8.21 5.03
CA ILE A 667 -14.33 7.00 4.77
C ILE A 667 -14.53 6.20 6.05
N ASN A 668 -13.49 6.03 6.87
CA ASN A 668 -13.58 5.30 8.13
C ASN A 668 -14.61 5.92 9.10
N HIS A 669 -14.65 7.26 9.20
CA HIS A 669 -15.67 7.95 10.00
C HIS A 669 -17.11 7.66 9.53
N ASN A 670 -17.31 7.51 8.23
CA ASN A 670 -18.61 7.24 7.61
C ASN A 670 -18.91 5.73 7.43
N LEU A 671 -18.00 4.84 7.84
CA LEU A 671 -18.14 3.40 7.59
C LEU A 671 -19.42 2.81 8.17
N LYS A 672 -19.86 3.30 9.33
CA LYS A 672 -21.14 2.87 9.92
C LYS A 672 -22.30 3.08 8.94
N SER A 673 -22.43 4.28 8.37
CA SER A 673 -23.48 4.60 7.39
C SER A 673 -23.34 3.82 6.09
N ILE A 674 -22.11 3.59 5.61
CA ILE A 674 -21.84 2.77 4.42
C ILE A 674 -22.28 1.32 4.67
N ILE A 675 -21.92 0.75 5.82
CA ILE A 675 -22.25 -0.63 6.23
C ILE A 675 -23.77 -0.78 6.45
N GLU A 676 -24.42 0.18 7.10
CA GLU A 676 -25.88 0.22 7.27
C GLU A 676 -26.59 0.19 5.91
N GLN A 677 -26.12 0.96 4.93
CA GLN A 677 -26.69 0.95 3.58
C GLN A 677 -26.51 -0.40 2.90
N VAL A 678 -25.29 -0.97 2.94
CA VAL A 678 -24.97 -2.28 2.35
C VAL A 678 -25.82 -3.40 2.97
N ILE A 679 -26.01 -3.41 4.29
CA ILE A 679 -26.88 -4.38 4.97
C ILE A 679 -28.35 -4.17 4.57
N SER A 680 -28.80 -2.92 4.43
CA SER A 680 -30.18 -2.62 4.03
C SER A 680 -30.50 -3.05 2.58
N ASN A 681 -29.52 -2.94 1.67
CA ASN A 681 -29.67 -3.34 0.26
C ASN A 681 -29.64 -4.87 0.08
N THR A 682 -29.02 -5.63 1.00
CA THR A 682 -28.81 -7.08 0.87
C THR A 682 -29.94 -7.95 1.42
N GLY A 683 -30.99 -7.35 2.00
CA GLY A 683 -32.19 -8.07 2.43
C GLY A 683 -32.00 -8.94 3.68
N PHE A 684 -31.14 -8.52 4.61
CA PHE A 684 -30.96 -9.18 5.91
C PHE A 684 -32.24 -9.13 6.74
N ASP A 685 -32.71 -10.29 7.21
CA ASP A 685 -33.92 -10.42 8.03
C ASP A 685 -33.71 -10.06 9.53
N PHE A 686 -32.49 -9.72 9.95
CA PHE A 686 -32.17 -9.41 11.35
C PHE A 686 -31.40 -8.08 11.53
N SER A 687 -31.66 -7.40 12.65
CA SER A 687 -31.04 -6.12 12.97
C SER A 687 -29.60 -6.30 13.47
N VAL A 688 -28.65 -5.70 12.78
CA VAL A 688 -27.23 -5.73 13.14
C VAL A 688 -26.89 -4.59 14.10
N SER A 689 -26.20 -4.90 15.20
CA SER A 689 -25.70 -3.87 16.13
C SER A 689 -24.29 -3.42 15.73
N LEU A 690 -24.15 -2.12 15.43
CA LEU A 690 -22.88 -1.48 15.03
C LEU A 690 -22.33 -0.53 16.12
N ASP A 691 -22.97 -0.50 17.30
CA ASP A 691 -22.54 0.35 18.41
C ASP A 691 -21.34 -0.28 19.16
N ASP A 692 -20.45 0.57 19.66
CA ASP A 692 -19.19 0.22 20.35
C ASP A 692 -18.19 -0.65 19.54
N VAL A 693 -18.36 -0.74 18.20
CA VAL A 693 -17.44 -1.43 17.29
C VAL A 693 -16.39 -0.47 16.72
N VAL A 694 -15.14 -0.94 16.65
CA VAL A 694 -14.05 -0.26 15.92
C VAL A 694 -13.88 -0.93 14.57
N PHE A 695 -14.17 -0.22 13.49
CA PHE A 695 -14.00 -0.72 12.12
C PHE A 695 -12.53 -0.63 11.67
N ASP A 696 -11.75 -1.64 12.04
CA ASP A 696 -10.43 -1.88 11.43
C ASP A 696 -10.53 -2.82 10.22
N GLN A 697 -9.40 -3.01 9.52
CA GLN A 697 -9.33 -3.83 8.31
C GLN A 697 -9.80 -5.28 8.56
N THR A 698 -9.55 -5.82 9.75
CA THR A 698 -9.92 -7.18 10.14
C THR A 698 -11.42 -7.28 10.38
N GLU A 699 -12.01 -6.32 11.10
CA GLU A 699 -13.46 -6.33 11.35
C GLU A 699 -14.25 -6.15 10.06
N ILE A 700 -13.85 -5.23 9.17
CA ILE A 700 -14.55 -5.02 7.89
C ILE A 700 -14.41 -6.26 7.00
N SER A 701 -13.22 -6.85 6.91
CA SER A 701 -13.01 -8.07 6.11
C SER A 701 -13.85 -9.23 6.64
N SER A 702 -13.82 -9.47 7.95
CA SER A 702 -14.64 -10.50 8.59
C SER A 702 -16.13 -10.23 8.43
N LEU A 703 -16.59 -8.98 8.60
CA LEU A 703 -17.98 -8.58 8.46
C LEU A 703 -18.47 -8.77 7.02
N LEU A 704 -17.76 -8.26 6.02
CA LEU A 704 -18.16 -8.39 4.62
C LEU A 704 -18.13 -9.86 4.17
N LYS A 705 -17.13 -10.66 4.59
CA LYS A 705 -17.12 -12.12 4.34
C LYS A 705 -18.30 -12.83 5.01
N SER A 706 -18.63 -12.44 6.25
CA SER A 706 -19.79 -12.94 6.99
C SER A 706 -21.11 -12.61 6.30
N VAL A 707 -21.26 -11.37 5.84
CA VAL A 707 -22.42 -10.88 5.10
C VAL A 707 -22.61 -11.72 3.83
N LYS A 708 -21.54 -11.95 3.06
CA LYS A 708 -21.56 -12.84 1.90
C LYS A 708 -22.01 -14.26 2.25
N ILE A 709 -21.40 -14.89 3.27
CA ILE A 709 -21.73 -16.26 3.70
C ILE A 709 -23.23 -16.39 4.02
N ILE A 710 -23.80 -15.42 4.75
CA ILE A 710 -25.21 -15.44 5.14
C ILE A 710 -26.13 -15.28 3.92
N ILE A 711 -25.80 -14.39 2.97
CA ILE A 711 -26.55 -14.20 1.72
C ILE A 711 -26.54 -15.49 0.86
N GLU A 712 -25.37 -16.10 0.67
CA GLU A 712 -25.21 -17.34 -0.10
C GLU A 712 -26.04 -18.51 0.47
N ASN A 713 -26.39 -18.46 1.76
CA ASN A 713 -27.14 -19.51 2.46
C ASN A 713 -28.60 -19.14 2.78
N GLY A 714 -29.10 -17.98 2.31
CA GLY A 714 -30.53 -17.64 2.35
C GLY A 714 -30.94 -16.45 3.23
N SER A 715 -29.99 -15.63 3.66
CA SER A 715 -30.19 -14.32 4.33
C SER A 715 -30.92 -14.31 5.69
N SER A 716 -31.31 -15.47 6.23
CA SER A 716 -31.89 -15.60 7.58
C SER A 716 -30.89 -16.19 8.57
N LEU A 717 -31.10 -15.90 9.86
CA LEU A 717 -30.28 -16.44 10.95
C LEU A 717 -30.38 -17.98 11.06
N ASP A 718 -31.50 -18.56 10.62
CA ASP A 718 -31.76 -20.01 10.63
C ASP A 718 -30.79 -20.79 9.73
N ALA A 719 -30.28 -20.16 8.67
CA ALA A 719 -29.31 -20.78 7.77
C ALA A 719 -27.96 -21.09 8.44
N ILE A 720 -27.62 -20.34 9.50
CA ILE A 720 -26.31 -20.40 10.16
C ILE A 720 -26.04 -21.78 10.77
N THR A 721 -27.08 -22.49 11.21
CA THR A 721 -26.96 -23.86 11.74
C THR A 721 -26.53 -24.89 10.69
N SER A 722 -26.64 -24.57 9.39
CA SER A 722 -26.31 -25.47 8.28
C SER A 722 -24.93 -25.25 7.62
N LEU A 723 -24.20 -24.23 8.06
CA LEU A 723 -22.93 -23.79 7.45
C LEU A 723 -21.78 -24.79 7.65
N ASN A 724 -20.69 -24.65 6.91
CA ASN A 724 -19.49 -25.45 7.19
C ASN A 724 -18.63 -24.83 8.30
N ALA A 725 -17.77 -25.62 8.95
CA ALA A 725 -16.95 -25.14 10.07
C ALA A 725 -16.00 -23.96 9.74
N SER A 726 -15.56 -23.82 8.48
CA SER A 726 -14.76 -22.67 8.03
C SER A 726 -15.60 -21.40 7.92
N ASP A 727 -16.85 -21.52 7.50
CA ASP A 727 -17.79 -20.40 7.39
C ASP A 727 -18.16 -19.91 8.80
N ILE A 728 -18.42 -20.83 9.73
CA ILE A 728 -18.69 -20.53 11.14
C ILE A 728 -17.50 -19.79 11.79
N ASN A 729 -16.28 -20.26 11.56
CA ASN A 729 -15.06 -19.57 12.01
C ASN A 729 -14.86 -18.18 11.35
N THR A 730 -15.40 -17.97 10.14
CA THR A 730 -15.35 -16.64 9.50
C THR A 730 -16.39 -15.70 10.14
N LEU A 731 -17.58 -16.21 10.45
CA LEU A 731 -18.66 -15.49 11.13
C LEU A 731 -18.30 -15.07 12.56
N SER A 732 -17.69 -15.97 13.32
CA SER A 732 -17.26 -15.73 14.70
C SER A 732 -16.10 -14.72 14.81
N GLN A 733 -15.39 -14.44 13.71
CA GLN A 733 -14.33 -13.42 13.65
C GLN A 733 -14.86 -12.01 13.38
N SER A 734 -16.11 -11.82 12.96
CA SER A 734 -16.74 -10.49 12.99
C SER A 734 -17.33 -10.24 14.38
N LEU A 735 -16.86 -9.19 15.04
CA LEU A 735 -17.40 -8.70 16.30
C LEU A 735 -18.85 -8.24 16.13
N VAL A 736 -19.19 -7.61 15.00
CA VAL A 736 -20.55 -7.18 14.64
C VAL A 736 -21.53 -8.37 14.59
N ILE A 737 -21.18 -9.41 13.83
CA ILE A 737 -22.05 -10.59 13.69
C ILE A 737 -22.09 -11.41 14.99
N THR A 738 -20.95 -11.55 15.67
CA THR A 738 -20.87 -12.20 16.99
C THR A 738 -21.75 -11.50 18.02
N ASN A 739 -21.70 -10.17 18.12
CA ASN A 739 -22.53 -9.41 19.06
C ASN A 739 -24.02 -9.57 18.72
N THR A 740 -24.36 -9.57 17.42
CA THR A 740 -25.74 -9.77 16.97
C THR A 740 -26.26 -11.17 17.33
N LEU A 741 -25.47 -12.23 17.12
CA LEU A 741 -25.80 -13.60 17.53
C LEU A 741 -25.90 -13.76 19.05
N LYS A 742 -25.00 -13.11 19.80
CA LYS A 742 -25.02 -13.04 21.27
C LYS A 742 -26.32 -12.40 21.77
N ASP A 743 -26.69 -11.25 21.23
CA ASP A 743 -27.84 -10.48 21.71
C ASP A 743 -29.17 -11.18 21.33
N GLU A 744 -29.22 -11.89 20.20
CA GLU A 744 -30.32 -12.80 19.86
C GLU A 744 -30.40 -13.99 20.84
N LEU A 745 -29.29 -14.68 21.13
CA LEU A 745 -29.27 -15.79 22.09
C LEU A 745 -29.67 -15.34 23.51
N ILE A 746 -29.25 -14.15 23.94
CA ILE A 746 -29.70 -13.53 25.20
C ILE A 746 -31.20 -13.23 25.17
N THR A 747 -31.73 -12.78 24.03
CA THR A 747 -33.17 -12.52 23.85
C THR A 747 -33.98 -13.82 23.89
N LEU A 748 -33.53 -14.86 23.18
CA LEU A 748 -34.17 -16.18 23.15
C LEU A 748 -34.15 -16.90 24.51
N THR A 749 -33.13 -16.67 25.34
CA THR A 749 -33.03 -17.24 26.71
C THR A 749 -33.63 -16.36 27.80
N SER A 750 -34.07 -15.14 27.46
CA SER A 750 -34.71 -14.22 28.42
C SER A 750 -36.10 -14.68 28.86
N GLN A 751 -36.65 -14.06 29.90
CA GLN A 751 -38.00 -14.40 30.37
C GLN A 751 -39.05 -14.14 29.26
N ASN A 752 -39.78 -15.20 28.87
CA ASN A 752 -40.69 -15.31 27.70
C ASN A 752 -40.02 -15.58 26.32
N GLY A 753 -38.71 -15.77 26.25
CA GLY A 753 -38.02 -16.25 25.04
C GLY A 753 -38.24 -17.75 24.78
N ALA A 754 -38.00 -18.20 23.54
CA ALA A 754 -38.25 -19.58 23.12
C ALA A 754 -37.36 -20.63 23.82
N LEU A 755 -36.15 -20.22 24.24
CA LEU A 755 -35.15 -21.05 24.90
C LEU A 755 -35.09 -20.84 26.42
N TYR A 756 -36.04 -20.10 27.00
CA TYR A 756 -36.12 -19.88 28.44
C TYR A 756 -36.27 -21.22 29.19
N GLU A 757 -35.40 -21.46 30.18
CA GLU A 757 -35.25 -22.73 30.92
C GLU A 757 -34.83 -23.95 30.06
N VAL A 758 -34.66 -23.80 28.73
CA VAL A 758 -34.14 -24.82 27.80
C VAL A 758 -32.63 -24.72 27.65
N LEU A 759 -32.09 -23.51 27.53
CA LEU A 759 -30.67 -23.24 27.30
C LEU A 759 -30.15 -22.20 28.30
N TYR A 760 -28.98 -22.46 28.86
CA TYR A 760 -28.41 -21.67 29.96
C TYR A 760 -27.07 -21.05 29.54
N ILE A 761 -27.01 -19.72 29.55
CA ILE A 761 -25.80 -18.95 29.26
C ILE A 761 -25.03 -18.74 30.59
N PRO A 762 -23.79 -19.26 30.73
CA PRO A 762 -23.00 -19.04 31.93
C PRO A 762 -22.39 -17.63 31.98
N GLU A 763 -22.01 -17.17 33.17
CA GLU A 763 -21.35 -15.87 33.36
C GLU A 763 -19.91 -15.87 32.82
N ASN A 764 -19.43 -14.70 32.36
CA ASN A 764 -18.05 -14.44 31.93
C ASN A 764 -17.57 -15.25 30.70
N VAL A 765 -18.41 -15.34 29.67
CA VAL A 765 -18.10 -16.00 28.40
C VAL A 765 -17.50 -15.04 27.38
N THR A 766 -16.43 -15.47 26.70
CA THR A 766 -15.86 -14.77 25.53
C THR A 766 -16.60 -15.20 24.27
N TRP A 767 -17.40 -14.32 23.70
CA TRP A 767 -18.27 -14.66 22.56
C TRP A 767 -17.54 -14.73 21.22
N HIS A 768 -16.61 -13.81 20.99
CA HIS A 768 -15.91 -13.57 19.72
C HIS A 768 -14.69 -14.48 19.54
N SER A 769 -14.48 -14.99 18.32
CA SER A 769 -13.27 -15.73 17.94
C SER A 769 -12.18 -14.79 17.45
N THR A 770 -10.94 -15.08 17.82
CA THR A 770 -9.75 -14.45 17.25
C THR A 770 -8.96 -15.46 16.42
N LEU A 771 -7.98 -14.98 15.65
CA LEU A 771 -7.06 -15.83 14.86
C LEU A 771 -6.34 -16.95 15.65
N THR A 772 -6.34 -16.90 16.99
CA THR A 772 -5.68 -17.90 17.84
C THR A 772 -6.58 -18.51 18.92
N ASN A 773 -7.77 -17.96 19.18
CA ASN A 773 -8.68 -18.42 20.24
C ASN A 773 -10.10 -18.54 19.69
N VAL A 774 -10.72 -19.71 19.87
CA VAL A 774 -12.12 -19.95 19.53
C VAL A 774 -13.03 -19.28 20.57
N GLY A 775 -13.99 -18.49 20.13
CA GLY A 775 -15.03 -17.88 20.95
C GLY A 775 -16.27 -18.76 21.10
N GLU A 776 -17.17 -18.37 22.00
CA GLU A 776 -18.38 -19.15 22.27
C GLU A 776 -19.31 -19.25 21.06
N VAL A 777 -19.43 -18.22 20.21
CA VAL A 777 -20.34 -18.29 19.05
C VAL A 777 -19.94 -19.43 18.12
N GLU A 778 -18.65 -19.59 17.85
CA GLU A 778 -18.12 -20.70 17.04
C GLU A 778 -18.30 -22.04 17.75
N SER A 779 -17.87 -22.13 19.01
CA SER A 779 -18.01 -23.36 19.81
C SER A 779 -19.47 -23.82 19.90
N PHE A 780 -20.41 -22.89 20.09
CA PHE A 780 -21.83 -23.14 20.21
C PHE A 780 -22.42 -23.62 18.89
N LEU A 781 -22.17 -22.91 17.78
CA LEU A 781 -22.68 -23.31 16.46
C LEU A 781 -22.14 -24.69 16.04
N LEU A 782 -20.85 -24.96 16.28
CA LEU A 782 -20.27 -26.29 16.04
C LEU A 782 -20.90 -27.38 16.92
N ALA A 783 -21.20 -27.07 18.19
CA ALA A 783 -21.86 -28.02 19.08
C ALA A 783 -23.32 -28.31 18.68
N ILE A 784 -24.09 -27.29 18.26
CA ILE A 784 -25.43 -27.42 17.68
C ILE A 784 -25.41 -28.35 16.45
N GLN A 785 -24.39 -28.23 15.60
CA GLN A 785 -24.18 -29.13 14.46
C GLN A 785 -23.83 -30.56 14.89
N MET A 786 -22.94 -30.73 15.87
CA MET A 786 -22.62 -32.06 16.42
C MET A 786 -23.86 -32.77 16.95
N LEU A 787 -24.80 -32.03 17.55
CA LEU A 787 -26.07 -32.55 18.07
C LEU A 787 -27.10 -32.87 16.97
N ASN A 788 -26.82 -32.55 15.71
CA ASN A 788 -27.75 -32.66 14.57
C ASN A 788 -29.06 -31.87 14.77
N ILE A 789 -29.02 -30.73 15.47
CA ILE A 789 -30.20 -29.88 15.64
C ILE A 789 -30.44 -29.13 14.33
N THR A 790 -31.63 -29.30 13.75
CA THR A 790 -32.01 -28.74 12.45
C THR A 790 -33.12 -27.70 12.60
N GLY A 791 -32.87 -26.47 12.13
CA GLY A 791 -33.84 -25.38 12.17
C GLY A 791 -33.20 -24.06 12.62
N GLY A 792 -34.06 -23.11 13.00
CA GLY A 792 -33.64 -21.85 13.62
C GLY A 792 -33.09 -22.04 15.03
N LEU A 793 -32.39 -21.01 15.54
CA LEU A 793 -31.85 -21.01 16.89
C LEU A 793 -32.95 -21.12 17.97
N ASP A 794 -34.16 -20.64 17.68
CA ASP A 794 -35.34 -20.74 18.55
C ASP A 794 -35.89 -22.17 18.70
N GLN A 795 -35.49 -23.10 17.83
CA GLN A 795 -35.87 -24.52 17.86
C GLN A 795 -34.81 -25.41 18.54
N VAL A 796 -33.77 -24.83 19.14
CA VAL A 796 -32.74 -25.57 19.88
C VAL A 796 -33.36 -26.27 21.09
N SER A 797 -33.37 -27.61 21.04
CA SER A 797 -33.77 -28.47 22.16
C SER A 797 -32.61 -29.41 22.46
N LEU A 798 -32.25 -29.51 23.73
CA LEU A 798 -31.20 -30.39 24.23
C LEU A 798 -31.83 -31.48 25.08
N ASP A 799 -31.57 -32.74 24.71
CA ASP A 799 -31.95 -33.91 25.47
C ASP A 799 -30.72 -34.75 25.85
N ILE A 800 -30.81 -35.50 26.94
CA ILE A 800 -29.69 -36.26 27.49
C ILE A 800 -29.24 -37.38 26.54
N ASP A 801 -30.16 -38.03 25.81
CA ASP A 801 -29.82 -39.05 24.81
C ASP A 801 -28.93 -38.47 23.69
N GLN A 802 -29.22 -37.24 23.27
CA GLN A 802 -28.46 -36.55 22.21
C GLN A 802 -27.05 -36.17 22.67
N ILE A 803 -26.84 -35.94 23.96
CA ILE A 803 -25.54 -35.63 24.57
C ILE A 803 -24.74 -36.93 24.76
N LEU A 804 -25.39 -37.98 25.25
CA LEU A 804 -24.75 -39.28 25.53
C LEU A 804 -24.21 -39.98 24.28
N ASP A 805 -24.73 -39.71 23.09
CA ASP A 805 -24.26 -40.32 21.84
C ASP A 805 -23.12 -39.53 21.13
N LYS A 806 -22.41 -38.61 21.82
CA LYS A 806 -21.42 -37.68 21.23
C LYS A 806 -20.04 -37.71 21.89
N ASP A 807 -19.04 -37.18 21.16
CA ASP A 807 -17.73 -36.82 21.70
C ASP A 807 -17.89 -35.60 22.62
N ILE A 808 -17.77 -35.85 23.93
CA ILE A 808 -18.08 -34.86 24.96
C ILE A 808 -17.00 -33.78 25.09
N ASP A 809 -15.75 -34.11 24.82
CA ASP A 809 -14.62 -33.17 24.83
C ASP A 809 -14.67 -32.17 23.67
N GLN A 810 -15.29 -32.55 22.55
CA GLN A 810 -15.62 -31.63 21.47
C GLN A 810 -16.90 -30.84 21.75
N LEU A 811 -17.95 -31.49 22.29
CA LEU A 811 -19.24 -30.86 22.55
C LEU A 811 -19.16 -29.76 23.64
N PHE A 812 -18.45 -30.03 24.74
CA PHE A 812 -18.25 -29.08 25.85
C PHE A 812 -17.16 -28.03 25.59
N ARG A 813 -16.76 -27.83 24.34
CA ARG A 813 -16.05 -26.59 23.94
C ARG A 813 -16.97 -25.38 24.01
N SER A 814 -18.27 -25.57 23.81
CA SER A 814 -19.29 -24.58 24.12
C SER A 814 -19.59 -24.60 25.60
N ARG A 815 -19.35 -23.48 26.28
CA ARG A 815 -19.72 -23.27 27.68
C ARG A 815 -21.23 -23.24 27.86
N ILE A 816 -21.99 -22.80 26.86
CA ILE A 816 -23.46 -22.83 26.84
C ILE A 816 -23.98 -24.28 26.86
N ILE A 817 -23.41 -25.14 26.01
CA ILE A 817 -23.79 -26.55 25.98
C ILE A 817 -23.31 -27.28 27.25
N GLU A 818 -22.08 -27.04 27.73
CA GLU A 818 -21.59 -27.58 29.02
C GLU A 818 -22.53 -27.20 30.18
N GLU A 819 -22.88 -25.92 30.33
CA GLU A 819 -23.77 -25.42 31.39
C GLU A 819 -25.16 -26.04 31.33
N THR A 820 -25.71 -26.19 30.13
CA THR A 820 -27.04 -26.79 29.93
C THR A 820 -27.02 -28.30 30.18
N SER A 821 -26.03 -29.01 29.65
CA SER A 821 -25.87 -30.46 29.86
C SER A 821 -25.59 -30.81 31.32
N VAL A 822 -24.79 -30.01 32.04
CA VAL A 822 -24.57 -30.18 33.48
C VAL A 822 -25.86 -30.07 34.28
N ARG A 823 -26.82 -29.22 33.88
CA ARG A 823 -28.13 -29.11 34.53
C ARG A 823 -28.98 -30.35 34.29
N LEU A 824 -29.04 -30.85 33.04
CA LEU A 824 -29.75 -32.09 32.71
C LEU A 824 -29.17 -33.30 33.48
N LEU A 825 -27.84 -33.37 33.63
CA LEU A 825 -27.18 -34.41 34.43
C LEU A 825 -27.46 -34.29 35.94
N LYS A 826 -27.46 -33.07 36.49
CA LYS A 826 -27.87 -32.81 37.88
C LYS A 826 -29.30 -33.27 38.11
N ASP A 827 -30.22 -32.89 37.22
CA ASP A 827 -31.62 -33.31 37.33
C ASP A 827 -31.73 -34.85 37.26
N LEU A 828 -30.98 -35.52 36.37
CA LEU A 828 -30.94 -36.98 36.26
C LEU A 828 -30.46 -37.67 37.56
N VAL A 829 -29.45 -37.11 38.23
CA VAL A 829 -28.88 -37.61 39.50
C VAL A 829 -29.73 -37.26 40.72
N GLU A 830 -30.26 -36.04 40.81
CA GLU A 830 -30.97 -35.54 42.00
C GLU A 830 -32.45 -35.93 42.02
N THR A 831 -33.12 -35.99 40.85
CA THR A 831 -34.58 -36.17 40.76
C THR A 831 -35.07 -37.13 39.66
N GLY A 832 -34.23 -37.44 38.67
CA GLY A 832 -34.54 -38.25 37.50
C GLY A 832 -34.34 -39.75 37.70
N ALA A 833 -34.18 -40.48 36.58
CA ALA A 833 -34.13 -41.95 36.54
C ALA A 833 -33.03 -42.55 37.43
N LEU A 834 -31.88 -41.89 37.55
CA LEU A 834 -30.74 -42.38 38.33
C LEU A 834 -30.79 -42.03 39.83
N SER A 835 -31.73 -41.17 40.27
CA SER A 835 -31.81 -40.69 41.67
C SER A 835 -32.05 -41.76 42.74
N LEU A 836 -32.57 -42.94 42.35
CA LEU A 836 -32.71 -44.10 43.22
C LEU A 836 -31.39 -44.86 43.44
N TYR A 837 -30.42 -44.70 42.54
CA TYR A 837 -29.14 -45.41 42.53
C TYR A 837 -27.97 -44.51 42.91
N LEU A 838 -28.03 -43.22 42.56
CA LEU A 838 -26.92 -42.27 42.70
C LEU A 838 -27.09 -41.31 43.86
N GLU A 839 -26.02 -40.98 44.56
CA GLU A 839 -26.00 -39.93 45.58
C GLU A 839 -25.73 -38.55 44.97
N PRO A 840 -26.44 -37.50 45.43
CA PRO A 840 -26.31 -36.14 44.91
C PRO A 840 -25.08 -35.39 45.45
N LEU A 841 -24.32 -36.01 46.36
CA LEU A 841 -23.12 -35.48 47.01
C LEU A 841 -22.08 -36.60 47.12
N ASP A 842 -20.80 -36.23 47.18
CA ASP A 842 -19.71 -37.19 47.37
C ASP A 842 -19.70 -37.81 48.79
N THR A 843 -18.79 -38.75 49.02
CA THR A 843 -18.59 -39.42 50.32
C THR A 843 -18.15 -38.48 51.45
N GLN A 844 -17.73 -37.24 51.14
CA GLN A 844 -17.40 -36.17 52.09
C GLN A 844 -18.54 -35.14 52.24
N ASN A 845 -19.72 -35.44 51.69
CA ASN A 845 -20.90 -34.59 51.67
C ASN A 845 -20.62 -33.20 51.01
N GLN A 846 -19.73 -33.18 50.00
CA GLN A 846 -19.45 -32.04 49.14
C GLN A 846 -20.22 -32.15 47.82
N GLN A 847 -20.35 -31.02 47.12
CA GLN A 847 -20.86 -30.97 45.75
C GLN A 847 -19.78 -31.45 44.77
N TYR A 848 -20.18 -32.28 43.80
CA TYR A 848 -19.31 -32.74 42.72
C TYR A 848 -18.71 -31.59 41.90
N GLN A 849 -17.51 -31.80 41.34
CA GLN A 849 -16.83 -30.88 40.43
C GLN A 849 -17.42 -31.02 39.02
N TRP A 850 -18.64 -30.54 38.84
CA TRP A 850 -19.39 -30.65 37.58
C TRP A 850 -18.65 -30.07 36.35
N TYR A 851 -17.87 -29.00 36.52
CA TYR A 851 -17.19 -28.28 35.43
C TYR A 851 -15.68 -28.46 35.45
N LYS A 852 -15.03 -28.39 34.28
CA LYS A 852 -13.55 -28.33 34.22
C LYS A 852 -13.04 -27.06 34.89
N THR A 853 -12.15 -27.22 35.88
CA THR A 853 -11.48 -26.09 36.58
C THR A 853 -10.22 -25.59 35.85
N SER A 854 -9.75 -26.33 34.85
CA SER A 854 -8.70 -25.93 33.91
C SER A 854 -8.79 -26.82 32.65
N PRO A 855 -8.09 -26.50 31.53
CA PRO A 855 -8.15 -27.32 30.30
C PRO A 855 -7.79 -28.80 30.48
N ASN A 856 -6.93 -29.11 31.46
CA ASN A 856 -6.51 -30.46 31.84
C ASN A 856 -7.09 -30.89 33.20
N GLY A 857 -8.11 -30.17 33.71
CA GLY A 857 -8.79 -30.49 34.97
C GLY A 857 -9.86 -31.56 34.76
N SER A 858 -10.17 -32.31 35.81
CA SER A 858 -11.30 -33.23 35.83
C SER A 858 -12.64 -32.48 35.75
N SER A 859 -13.67 -33.17 35.24
CA SER A 859 -15.07 -32.80 35.37
C SER A 859 -15.83 -34.08 35.68
N ASP A 860 -16.58 -34.07 36.77
CA ASP A 860 -17.37 -35.21 37.21
C ASP A 860 -18.58 -35.44 36.28
N ALA A 861 -19.02 -34.40 35.56
CA ALA A 861 -20.03 -34.50 34.52
C ALA A 861 -19.53 -35.29 33.30
N ILE A 862 -18.29 -35.02 32.86
CA ILE A 862 -17.68 -35.76 31.74
C ILE A 862 -17.45 -37.22 32.12
N SER A 863 -16.86 -37.50 33.28
CA SER A 863 -16.64 -38.89 33.70
C SER A 863 -17.96 -39.66 33.88
N LEU A 864 -19.02 -39.01 34.38
CA LEU A 864 -20.36 -39.61 34.44
C LEU A 864 -20.94 -39.91 33.04
N ILE A 865 -20.81 -39.00 32.07
CA ILE A 865 -21.23 -39.24 30.67
C ILE A 865 -20.45 -40.42 30.08
N GLU A 866 -19.12 -40.42 30.20
CA GLU A 866 -18.26 -41.48 29.68
C GLU A 866 -18.60 -42.84 30.31
N SER A 867 -18.87 -42.87 31.61
CA SER A 867 -19.36 -44.08 32.28
C SER A 867 -20.73 -44.53 31.80
N ILE A 868 -21.69 -43.62 31.60
CA ILE A 868 -23.02 -43.95 31.04
C ILE A 868 -22.87 -44.49 29.61
N GLN A 869 -21.98 -43.93 28.79
CA GLN A 869 -21.62 -44.45 27.47
C GLN A 869 -21.04 -45.88 27.56
N GLN A 870 -20.14 -46.14 28.51
CA GLN A 870 -19.60 -47.49 28.75
C GLN A 870 -20.69 -48.48 29.18
N LEU A 871 -21.61 -48.09 30.09
CA LEU A 871 -22.77 -48.90 30.51
C LEU A 871 -23.69 -49.22 29.32
N LYS A 872 -24.02 -48.21 28.50
CA LYS A 872 -24.85 -48.37 27.29
C LYS A 872 -24.19 -49.33 26.29
N SER A 873 -22.86 -49.31 26.18
CA SER A 873 -22.10 -50.21 25.30
C SER A 873 -22.19 -51.70 25.66
N ILE A 874 -22.49 -52.02 26.94
CA ILE A 874 -22.73 -53.40 27.42
C ILE A 874 -24.23 -53.72 27.59
N GLY A 875 -25.12 -52.82 27.16
CA GLY A 875 -26.57 -53.01 27.17
C GLY A 875 -27.28 -52.60 28.46
N ILE A 876 -26.65 -51.75 29.29
CA ILE A 876 -27.28 -51.13 30.46
C ILE A 876 -27.54 -49.66 30.11
N ASP A 877 -28.78 -49.33 29.76
CA ASP A 877 -29.15 -47.92 29.55
C ASP A 877 -29.45 -47.21 30.88
N TYR A 878 -29.41 -45.88 30.90
CA TYR A 878 -29.58 -45.10 32.14
C TYR A 878 -31.06 -44.97 32.55
N ASP A 879 -32.00 -45.10 31.61
CA ASP A 879 -33.44 -45.04 31.85
C ASP A 879 -34.04 -46.39 32.29
N ASP A 880 -33.41 -47.50 31.89
CA ASP A 880 -33.69 -48.87 32.35
C ASP A 880 -32.58 -49.45 33.28
N PHE A 881 -31.85 -48.58 33.99
CA PHE A 881 -30.82 -49.01 34.93
C PHE A 881 -31.46 -49.79 36.10
N ASN A 882 -31.39 -51.12 36.09
CA ASN A 882 -32.00 -52.00 37.08
C ASN A 882 -31.24 -53.34 37.21
N TYR A 883 -31.60 -54.14 38.22
CA TYR A 883 -30.95 -55.43 38.47
C TYR A 883 -30.95 -56.39 37.27
N GLN A 884 -32.04 -56.45 36.49
CA GLN A 884 -32.15 -57.34 35.34
C GLN A 884 -31.27 -56.88 34.18
N ALA A 885 -31.14 -55.56 33.96
CA ALA A 885 -30.22 -55.00 32.96
C ALA A 885 -28.75 -55.36 33.30
N VAL A 886 -28.35 -55.16 34.56
CA VAL A 886 -27.03 -55.56 35.07
C VAL A 886 -26.80 -57.07 34.92
N LEU A 887 -27.76 -57.91 35.31
CA LEU A 887 -27.68 -59.36 35.20
C LEU A 887 -27.58 -59.84 33.74
N ASN A 888 -28.29 -59.17 32.81
CA ASN A 888 -28.23 -59.46 31.38
C ASN A 888 -26.85 -59.12 30.80
N ALA A 889 -26.28 -57.96 31.15
CA ALA A 889 -24.95 -57.55 30.71
C ALA A 889 -23.86 -58.52 31.19
N LEU A 890 -23.98 -59.00 32.44
CA LEU A 890 -23.03 -59.93 33.06
C LEU A 890 -23.09 -61.38 32.51
N GLN A 891 -24.05 -61.72 31.64
CA GLN A 891 -24.05 -63.00 30.91
C GLN A 891 -22.81 -63.15 30.00
N VAL A 892 -22.13 -62.04 29.67
CA VAL A 892 -20.87 -62.03 28.93
C VAL A 892 -19.73 -61.74 29.92
N PRO A 893 -18.83 -62.71 30.23
CA PRO A 893 -17.84 -62.54 31.30
C PRO A 893 -16.86 -61.37 31.13
N GLN A 894 -16.64 -60.89 29.90
CA GLN A 894 -15.80 -59.71 29.66
C GLN A 894 -16.45 -58.40 30.14
N ASN A 895 -17.79 -58.36 30.23
CA ASN A 895 -18.53 -57.19 30.69
C ASN A 895 -18.38 -56.95 32.20
N VAL A 896 -17.86 -57.90 32.98
CA VAL A 896 -17.50 -57.70 34.40
C VAL A 896 -16.53 -56.53 34.55
N ILE A 897 -15.45 -56.53 33.76
CA ILE A 897 -14.41 -55.49 33.80
C ILE A 897 -14.93 -54.16 33.23
N VAL A 898 -15.76 -54.21 32.18
CA VAL A 898 -16.34 -52.99 31.59
C VAL A 898 -17.32 -52.32 32.56
N LEU A 899 -18.16 -53.10 33.24
CA LEU A 899 -19.07 -52.60 34.26
C LEU A 899 -18.32 -52.11 35.50
N GLU A 900 -17.30 -52.83 35.95
CA GLU A 900 -16.42 -52.41 37.05
C GLU A 900 -15.76 -51.06 36.75
N ASN A 901 -15.09 -50.93 35.60
CA ASN A 901 -14.45 -49.68 35.19
C ASN A 901 -15.47 -48.54 35.06
N ALA A 902 -16.60 -48.77 34.37
CA ALA A 902 -17.64 -47.75 34.23
C ALA A 902 -18.16 -47.25 35.59
N LEU A 903 -18.28 -48.12 36.59
CA LEU A 903 -18.72 -47.74 37.94
C LEU A 903 -17.62 -47.09 38.80
N LEU A 904 -16.34 -47.27 38.48
CA LEU A 904 -15.21 -46.75 39.25
C LEU A 904 -14.54 -45.51 38.62
N ASP A 905 -14.60 -45.35 37.29
CA ASP A 905 -13.97 -44.24 36.56
C ASP A 905 -14.72 -42.91 36.77
N SER A 906 -16.01 -42.95 37.11
CA SER A 906 -16.78 -41.77 37.52
C SER A 906 -16.87 -41.65 39.04
N THR A 907 -16.40 -40.53 39.58
CA THR A 907 -16.51 -40.20 41.01
C THR A 907 -17.96 -40.18 41.52
N ILE A 908 -18.93 -39.86 40.66
CA ILE A 908 -20.36 -39.90 41.01
C ILE A 908 -20.82 -41.35 41.19
N LEU A 909 -20.45 -42.26 40.28
CA LEU A 909 -20.79 -43.67 40.39
C LEU A 909 -20.04 -44.36 41.53
N GLU A 910 -18.75 -44.09 41.71
CA GLU A 910 -17.94 -44.64 42.81
C GLU A 910 -18.52 -44.24 44.18
N SER A 911 -18.84 -42.96 44.37
CA SER A 911 -19.47 -42.45 45.61
C SER A 911 -20.85 -43.05 45.86
N SER A 912 -21.52 -43.55 44.81
CA SER A 912 -22.88 -44.08 44.85
C SER A 912 -22.96 -45.60 45.03
N LEU A 913 -21.82 -46.32 44.99
CA LEU A 913 -21.79 -47.79 44.98
C LEU A 913 -22.62 -48.43 46.09
N GLU A 914 -22.55 -47.91 47.33
CA GLU A 914 -23.32 -48.48 48.43
C GLU A 914 -24.84 -48.32 48.23
N LYS A 915 -25.32 -47.14 47.83
CA LYS A 915 -26.74 -46.90 47.52
C LYS A 915 -27.21 -47.75 46.34
N MET A 916 -26.43 -47.75 45.26
CA MET A 916 -26.68 -48.51 44.04
C MET A 916 -26.78 -50.01 44.33
N LEU A 917 -25.82 -50.60 45.04
CA LEU A 917 -25.82 -52.03 45.34
C LEU A 917 -26.89 -52.42 46.36
N ASN A 918 -27.19 -51.58 47.37
CA ASN A 918 -28.34 -51.80 48.25
C ASN A 918 -29.67 -51.81 47.45
N ARG A 919 -29.79 -50.95 46.45
CA ARG A 919 -30.96 -50.91 45.56
C ARG A 919 -31.03 -52.16 44.67
N LEU A 920 -29.98 -52.45 43.90
CA LEU A 920 -29.94 -53.58 42.96
C LEU A 920 -30.05 -54.95 43.65
N LEU A 921 -29.26 -55.20 44.69
CA LEU A 921 -29.19 -56.52 45.34
C LEU A 921 -30.35 -56.74 46.32
N ILE A 922 -30.54 -55.84 47.27
CA ILE A 922 -31.48 -56.07 48.38
C ILE A 922 -32.91 -55.72 47.95
N THR A 923 -33.10 -54.59 47.26
CA THR A 923 -34.45 -54.09 46.95
C THR A 923 -35.04 -54.74 45.69
N GLU A 924 -34.22 -55.01 44.66
CA GLU A 924 -34.68 -55.52 43.36
C GLU A 924 -34.48 -57.02 43.21
N ALA A 925 -33.27 -57.55 43.44
CA ALA A 925 -33.02 -58.99 43.40
C ALA A 925 -33.61 -59.74 44.61
N GLY A 926 -33.88 -59.03 45.71
CA GLY A 926 -34.39 -59.62 46.96
C GLY A 926 -33.33 -60.38 47.77
N PHE A 927 -32.04 -60.11 47.53
CA PHE A 927 -30.93 -60.78 48.20
C PHE A 927 -30.88 -60.40 49.69
N ASN A 928 -30.82 -61.40 50.57
CA ASN A 928 -30.68 -61.22 52.01
C ASN A 928 -29.22 -61.02 52.43
N VAL A 929 -28.61 -59.94 51.93
CA VAL A 929 -27.22 -59.56 52.19
C VAL A 929 -27.15 -58.24 52.94
N VAL A 930 -26.09 -58.03 53.73
CA VAL A 930 -25.74 -56.74 54.31
C VAL A 930 -24.45 -56.25 53.68
N ILE A 931 -24.49 -55.07 53.06
CA ILE A 931 -23.31 -54.39 52.55
C ILE A 931 -22.67 -53.62 53.72
N ASN A 932 -21.39 -53.85 53.97
CA ASN A 932 -20.61 -53.15 54.99
C ASN A 932 -19.17 -52.98 54.51
N THR A 933 -18.83 -51.74 54.16
CA THR A 933 -17.52 -51.33 53.64
C THR A 933 -16.44 -51.20 54.72
N ASN A 934 -16.82 -51.21 56.01
CA ASN A 934 -15.94 -51.00 57.17
C ASN A 934 -15.05 -49.73 57.09
N ASP A 935 -15.53 -48.68 56.42
CA ASP A 935 -14.78 -47.43 56.15
C ASP A 935 -13.47 -47.62 55.34
N ASP A 936 -13.30 -48.73 54.59
CA ASP A 936 -12.14 -48.93 53.71
C ASP A 936 -12.42 -48.34 52.30
N GLU A 937 -11.74 -47.23 51.99
CA GLU A 937 -11.81 -46.56 50.68
C GLU A 937 -11.50 -47.51 49.51
N ASN A 938 -10.71 -48.57 49.70
CA ASN A 938 -10.34 -49.52 48.65
C ASN A 938 -11.22 -50.78 48.62
N TYR A 939 -12.27 -50.86 49.44
CA TYR A 939 -13.12 -52.05 49.55
C TYR A 939 -13.65 -52.54 48.20
N PHE A 940 -14.26 -51.64 47.42
CA PHE A 940 -14.85 -51.99 46.12
C PHE A 940 -13.80 -52.13 45.01
N LYS A 941 -12.83 -51.21 44.91
CA LYS A 941 -11.82 -51.14 43.84
C LYS A 941 -10.60 -52.05 44.01
N GLY A 942 -10.34 -52.52 45.24
CA GLY A 942 -9.22 -53.42 45.54
C GLY A 942 -7.85 -52.73 45.47
N THR A 943 -6.82 -53.52 45.20
CA THR A 943 -5.43 -53.05 45.06
C THR A 943 -4.77 -53.67 43.83
N PRO A 944 -3.62 -53.15 43.34
CA PRO A 944 -2.92 -53.72 42.19
C PRO A 944 -2.50 -55.20 42.34
N GLU A 945 -2.56 -55.75 43.56
CA GLU A 945 -2.22 -57.14 43.88
C GLU A 945 -3.45 -58.02 44.14
N ASN A 946 -4.65 -57.43 44.33
CA ASN A 946 -5.89 -58.14 44.64
C ASN A 946 -7.12 -57.42 44.07
N GLU A 947 -7.90 -58.12 43.24
CA GLU A 947 -9.25 -57.70 42.80
C GLU A 947 -10.12 -57.26 43.99
N GLY A 948 -10.81 -56.12 43.84
CA GLY A 948 -11.71 -55.58 44.86
C GLY A 948 -12.99 -56.36 45.03
N GLU A 949 -13.81 -55.97 46.01
CA GLU A 949 -15.10 -56.63 46.25
C GLU A 949 -16.08 -56.41 45.09
N LEU A 950 -16.01 -55.28 44.37
CA LEU A 950 -16.90 -55.03 43.22
C LEU A 950 -16.66 -56.04 42.09
N HIS A 951 -15.40 -56.29 41.72
CA HIS A 951 -15.05 -57.32 40.73
C HIS A 951 -15.67 -58.68 41.09
N ARG A 952 -15.45 -59.12 42.34
CA ARG A 952 -15.87 -60.44 42.83
C ARG A 952 -17.39 -60.55 42.92
N LEU A 953 -18.03 -59.46 43.35
CA LEU A 953 -19.49 -59.33 43.41
C LEU A 953 -20.08 -59.47 42.01
N LEU A 954 -19.62 -58.69 41.04
CA LEU A 954 -20.12 -58.73 39.66
C LEU A 954 -19.88 -60.10 39.01
N ASN A 955 -18.69 -60.67 39.17
CA ASN A 955 -18.32 -61.99 38.64
C ASN A 955 -19.14 -63.14 39.28
N GLY A 956 -19.50 -63.02 40.56
CA GLY A 956 -20.37 -63.97 41.26
C GLY A 956 -21.87 -63.76 41.06
N LEU A 957 -22.31 -62.62 40.49
CA LEU A 957 -23.71 -62.19 40.56
C LEU A 957 -24.66 -63.07 39.73
N VAL A 958 -24.23 -63.52 38.55
CA VAL A 958 -25.00 -64.47 37.72
C VAL A 958 -25.20 -65.77 38.47
N SER A 959 -24.14 -66.31 39.08
CA SER A 959 -24.19 -67.52 39.90
C SER A 959 -25.09 -67.38 41.13
N ALA A 960 -25.12 -66.21 41.78
CA ALA A 960 -26.03 -65.92 42.88
C ALA A 960 -27.51 -65.93 42.44
N ASN A 961 -27.82 -65.31 41.29
CA ASN A 961 -29.17 -65.35 40.72
C ASN A 961 -29.59 -66.78 40.30
N GLU A 962 -28.68 -67.54 39.70
CA GLU A 962 -28.93 -68.96 39.37
C GLU A 962 -29.20 -69.79 40.64
N LEU A 963 -28.45 -69.57 41.73
CA LEU A 963 -28.64 -70.25 43.00
C LEU A 963 -30.04 -70.01 43.58
N MET A 964 -30.51 -68.75 43.61
CA MET A 964 -31.84 -68.43 44.13
C MET A 964 -32.99 -69.10 43.35
N ASN A 965 -32.78 -69.36 42.06
CA ASN A 965 -33.78 -69.97 41.18
C ASN A 965 -33.58 -71.50 41.01
N PHE A 966 -32.59 -72.10 41.68
CA PHE A 966 -32.22 -73.51 41.51
C PHE A 966 -33.16 -74.44 42.29
N ASP A 967 -33.83 -75.37 41.60
CA ASP A 967 -34.54 -76.46 42.27
C ASP A 967 -33.54 -77.50 42.79
N TYR A 968 -33.21 -77.37 44.06
CA TYR A 968 -32.29 -78.23 44.79
C TYR A 968 -32.63 -79.74 44.75
N LEU A 969 -33.90 -80.11 44.53
CA LEU A 969 -34.29 -81.53 44.38
C LEU A 969 -33.79 -82.14 43.06
N THR A 970 -33.34 -81.32 42.11
CA THR A 970 -32.75 -81.76 40.83
C THR A 970 -31.23 -81.88 40.86
N LEU A 971 -30.58 -81.58 42.01
CA LEU A 971 -29.14 -81.75 42.19
C LEU A 971 -28.75 -83.23 42.12
N SER A 972 -27.82 -83.56 41.22
CA SER A 972 -27.40 -84.92 40.89
C SER A 972 -25.97 -84.95 40.37
N SER A 973 -25.41 -86.13 40.16
CA SER A 973 -24.10 -86.35 39.54
C SER A 973 -23.93 -85.69 38.17
N ALA A 974 -25.02 -85.37 37.46
CA ALA A 974 -24.99 -84.74 36.14
C ALA A 974 -24.77 -83.22 36.18
N ASN A 975 -25.23 -82.50 37.22
CA ASN A 975 -25.13 -81.04 37.33
C ASN A 975 -24.25 -80.55 38.50
N LYS A 976 -23.84 -81.44 39.41
CA LYS A 976 -23.06 -81.08 40.61
C LYS A 976 -21.80 -80.26 40.35
N THR A 977 -21.08 -80.49 39.25
CA THR A 977 -19.84 -79.75 38.93
C THR A 977 -20.12 -78.27 38.63
N VAL A 978 -21.20 -77.99 37.89
CA VAL A 978 -21.63 -76.62 37.59
C VAL A 978 -22.14 -75.96 38.87
N PHE A 979 -22.98 -76.66 39.63
CA PHE A 979 -23.49 -76.16 40.91
C PHE A 979 -22.36 -75.82 41.91
N LYS A 980 -21.36 -76.69 42.06
CA LYS A 980 -20.13 -76.41 42.85
C LYS A 980 -19.35 -75.20 42.32
N SER A 981 -19.26 -75.03 40.99
CA SER A 981 -18.60 -73.87 40.40
C SER A 981 -19.32 -72.57 40.77
N ASN A 982 -20.65 -72.54 40.65
CA ASN A 982 -21.46 -71.38 40.99
C ASN A 982 -21.35 -71.02 42.48
N LEU A 983 -21.46 -72.01 43.38
CA LEU A 983 -21.27 -71.77 44.82
C LEU A 983 -19.86 -71.25 45.17
N ASN A 984 -18.83 -71.73 44.47
CA ASN A 984 -17.47 -71.21 44.68
C ASN A 984 -17.30 -69.79 44.14
N GLN A 985 -17.93 -69.42 43.02
CA GLN A 985 -17.95 -68.02 42.55
C GLN A 985 -18.68 -67.10 43.53
N ILE A 986 -19.81 -67.52 44.10
CA ILE A 986 -20.51 -66.81 45.18
C ILE A 986 -19.61 -66.65 46.41
N ASN A 987 -18.81 -67.65 46.74
CA ASN A 987 -17.85 -67.62 47.84
C ASN A 987 -16.66 -66.65 47.60
N GLU A 988 -16.38 -66.22 46.37
CA GLU A 988 -15.29 -65.26 46.09
C GLU A 988 -15.57 -63.88 46.69
N SER A 989 -16.80 -63.38 46.51
CA SER A 989 -17.33 -62.12 47.06
C SER A 989 -17.68 -62.28 48.55
N GLU A 990 -17.32 -61.31 49.39
CA GLU A 990 -17.78 -61.24 50.78
C GLU A 990 -19.29 -60.93 50.91
N ILE A 991 -19.83 -60.09 50.03
CA ILE A 991 -21.25 -59.75 49.99
C ILE A 991 -22.09 -60.97 49.60
N LEU A 992 -21.78 -61.63 48.48
CA LEU A 992 -22.55 -62.78 47.99
C LEU A 992 -22.36 -64.04 48.84
N ARG A 993 -21.20 -64.24 49.49
CA ARG A 993 -20.96 -65.38 50.41
C ARG A 993 -21.98 -65.43 51.55
N GLN A 994 -22.63 -64.32 51.91
CA GLN A 994 -23.73 -64.30 52.88
C GLN A 994 -24.93 -65.14 52.41
N LEU A 995 -25.19 -65.26 51.11
CA LEU A 995 -26.23 -66.12 50.54
C LEU A 995 -25.96 -67.62 50.77
N LEU A 996 -24.70 -68.03 50.96
CA LEU A 996 -24.38 -69.42 51.34
C LEU A 996 -24.90 -69.78 52.74
N VAL A 997 -25.22 -68.79 53.58
CA VAL A 997 -25.92 -69.02 54.84
C VAL A 997 -27.36 -69.47 54.61
N GLU A 998 -28.04 -69.04 53.54
CA GLU A 998 -29.40 -69.49 53.23
C GLU A 998 -29.42 -70.97 52.81
N LEU A 999 -28.32 -71.46 52.25
CA LEU A 999 -28.10 -72.88 51.97
C LEU A 999 -28.25 -73.73 53.25
N LEU A 1000 -27.97 -73.20 54.44
CA LEU A 1000 -28.18 -73.85 55.75
C LEU A 1000 -29.65 -74.12 56.11
N ASP A 1001 -30.53 -73.27 55.61
CA ASP A 1001 -31.96 -73.27 55.85
C ASP A 1001 -32.75 -73.78 54.63
N SER A 1002 -32.04 -74.22 53.58
CA SER A 1002 -32.59 -74.96 52.45
C SER A 1002 -33.03 -76.38 52.83
N SER A 1003 -34.03 -76.90 52.10
CA SER A 1003 -34.57 -78.25 52.29
C SER A 1003 -33.55 -79.37 52.04
N LEU A 1004 -32.43 -79.09 51.35
CA LEU A 1004 -31.31 -80.03 51.20
C LEU A 1004 -30.81 -80.52 52.55
N LEU A 1005 -30.61 -79.60 53.48
CA LEU A 1005 -30.08 -79.90 54.80
C LEU A 1005 -31.11 -80.42 55.79
N ASP A 1006 -32.40 -80.47 55.43
CA ASP A 1006 -33.42 -81.11 56.27
C ASP A 1006 -33.26 -82.64 56.25
N SER A 1007 -32.81 -83.22 55.13
CA SER A 1007 -32.43 -84.63 55.01
C SER A 1007 -31.37 -85.06 56.04
N VAL A 1008 -30.52 -84.11 56.44
CA VAL A 1008 -29.47 -84.27 57.48
C VAL A 1008 -29.65 -83.32 58.67
N SER A 1009 -30.88 -82.88 58.94
CA SER A 1009 -31.20 -81.99 60.06
C SER A 1009 -30.70 -82.53 61.41
N ASN A 1010 -30.76 -83.85 61.61
CA ASN A 1010 -30.27 -84.55 62.80
C ASN A 1010 -28.74 -84.49 62.98
N TYR A 1011 -27.99 -84.12 61.94
CA TYR A 1011 -26.53 -84.05 61.93
C TYR A 1011 -26.01 -82.61 61.99
N LYS A 1012 -26.86 -81.57 61.96
CA LYS A 1012 -26.45 -80.16 62.00
C LYS A 1012 -25.68 -79.82 63.29
N VAL A 1013 -24.49 -79.23 63.17
CA VAL A 1013 -23.70 -78.72 64.31
C VAL A 1013 -24.42 -77.55 64.98
N SER A 1014 -24.51 -77.57 66.31
CA SER A 1014 -25.16 -76.51 67.11
C SER A 1014 -24.32 -76.14 68.35
N PRO A 1015 -24.03 -74.84 68.59
CA PRO A 1015 -24.38 -73.68 67.76
C PRO A 1015 -23.63 -73.66 66.42
N ARG A 1016 -24.24 -73.04 65.40
CA ARG A 1016 -23.68 -72.96 64.03
C ARG A 1016 -22.32 -72.24 64.05
N PRO A 1017 -21.24 -72.79 63.44
CA PRO A 1017 -19.97 -72.09 63.30
C PRO A 1017 -20.04 -71.06 62.16
N GLN A 1018 -19.31 -69.95 62.32
CA GLN A 1018 -19.06 -68.99 61.24
C GLN A 1018 -17.86 -69.47 60.40
N LEU A 1019 -18.04 -69.55 59.08
CA LEU A 1019 -17.03 -70.09 58.17
C LEU A 1019 -16.28 -68.97 57.43
N THR A 1020 -14.96 -69.10 57.33
CA THR A 1020 -14.13 -68.24 56.46
C THR A 1020 -14.23 -68.70 55.01
N LYS A 1021 -13.86 -67.85 54.04
CA LYS A 1021 -13.82 -68.19 52.60
C LYS A 1021 -13.19 -69.56 52.31
N ALA A 1022 -12.01 -69.82 52.89
CA ALA A 1022 -11.28 -71.07 52.68
C ALA A 1022 -11.96 -72.29 53.31
N MET A 1023 -12.72 -72.10 54.39
CA MET A 1023 -13.54 -73.17 54.99
C MET A 1023 -14.79 -73.42 54.14
N TRP A 1024 -15.41 -72.37 53.59
CA TRP A 1024 -16.54 -72.51 52.67
C TRP A 1024 -16.19 -73.28 51.40
N THR A 1025 -14.98 -73.14 50.84
CA THR A 1025 -14.55 -73.92 49.66
C THR A 1025 -14.60 -75.43 49.92
N SER A 1026 -14.00 -75.89 51.03
CA SER A 1026 -14.07 -77.31 51.41
C SER A 1026 -15.46 -77.75 51.86
N GLU A 1027 -16.24 -76.85 52.46
CA GLU A 1027 -17.62 -77.13 52.87
C GLU A 1027 -18.57 -77.32 51.68
N ILE A 1028 -18.49 -76.46 50.66
CA ILE A 1028 -19.23 -76.58 49.40
C ILE A 1028 -18.96 -77.95 48.77
N ASP A 1029 -17.70 -78.39 48.75
CA ASP A 1029 -17.33 -79.68 48.18
C ASP A 1029 -17.98 -80.84 48.94
N ALA A 1030 -17.91 -80.84 50.27
CA ALA A 1030 -18.45 -81.88 51.13
C ALA A 1030 -19.99 -81.93 51.09
N LEU A 1031 -20.65 -80.76 51.22
CA LEU A 1031 -22.10 -80.65 51.22
C LEU A 1031 -22.73 -81.06 49.89
N VAL A 1032 -22.21 -80.56 48.75
CA VAL A 1032 -22.82 -80.85 47.45
C VAL A 1032 -22.69 -82.33 47.09
N ASP A 1033 -21.53 -82.96 47.31
CA ASP A 1033 -21.40 -84.39 47.06
C ASP A 1033 -22.29 -85.23 47.99
N LEU A 1034 -22.48 -84.79 49.25
CA LEU A 1034 -23.38 -85.45 50.18
C LEU A 1034 -24.86 -85.32 49.77
N PHE A 1035 -25.31 -84.15 49.29
CA PHE A 1035 -26.67 -83.98 48.79
C PHE A 1035 -26.95 -84.77 47.52
N VAL A 1036 -25.96 -84.91 46.63
CA VAL A 1036 -26.08 -85.78 45.46
C VAL A 1036 -26.34 -87.22 45.90
N LEU A 1037 -25.63 -87.74 46.91
CA LEU A 1037 -25.86 -89.09 47.43
C LEU A 1037 -27.28 -89.27 48.01
N PHE A 1038 -27.84 -88.25 48.69
CA PHE A 1038 -29.21 -88.33 49.21
C PHE A 1038 -30.28 -88.22 48.13
N ASN A 1039 -30.14 -87.28 47.18
CA ASN A 1039 -31.05 -87.13 46.05
C ASN A 1039 -31.04 -88.39 45.14
N GLU A 1040 -29.90 -89.07 45.03
CA GLU A 1040 -29.76 -90.34 44.31
C GLU A 1040 -30.20 -91.58 45.13
N GLY A 1041 -30.77 -91.39 46.32
CA GLY A 1041 -31.58 -92.38 47.04
C GLY A 1041 -31.06 -92.86 48.40
N LEU A 1042 -29.94 -92.33 48.89
CA LEU A 1042 -29.42 -92.70 50.21
C LEU A 1042 -30.22 -92.06 51.35
N ASN A 1043 -30.62 -92.84 52.36
CA ASN A 1043 -31.22 -92.33 53.59
C ASN A 1043 -30.56 -92.96 54.83
N LEU A 1044 -29.72 -92.18 55.51
CA LEU A 1044 -28.96 -92.59 56.70
C LEU A 1044 -29.84 -92.92 57.92
N SER A 1045 -31.09 -92.41 57.97
CA SER A 1045 -32.01 -92.64 59.10
C SER A 1045 -32.77 -93.95 59.02
N THR A 1046 -32.82 -94.59 57.85
CA THR A 1046 -33.53 -95.85 57.59
C THR A 1046 -32.61 -96.98 57.15
N LEU A 1047 -31.29 -96.80 57.28
CA LEU A 1047 -30.28 -97.73 56.80
C LEU A 1047 -30.12 -98.92 57.77
N ASP A 1048 -30.44 -100.13 57.32
CA ASP A 1048 -30.23 -101.36 58.09
C ASP A 1048 -28.84 -101.94 57.80
N ILE A 1049 -27.92 -101.79 58.76
CA ILE A 1049 -26.54 -102.27 58.68
C ILE A 1049 -26.47 -103.81 58.58
N THR A 1050 -27.51 -104.53 59.00
CA THR A 1050 -27.53 -106.00 58.98
C THR A 1050 -27.83 -106.59 57.59
N THR A 1051 -28.26 -105.77 56.62
CA THR A 1051 -28.64 -106.22 55.27
C THR A 1051 -28.11 -105.31 54.14
N LEU A 1052 -26.96 -104.66 54.32
CA LEU A 1052 -26.36 -103.81 53.30
C LEU A 1052 -25.93 -104.61 52.06
N ASP A 1053 -26.19 -104.07 50.87
CA ASP A 1053 -25.51 -104.49 49.64
C ASP A 1053 -24.23 -103.67 49.40
N ASP A 1054 -23.37 -104.13 48.47
CA ASP A 1054 -22.06 -103.55 48.21
C ASP A 1054 -22.13 -102.04 47.89
N GLN A 1055 -23.13 -101.62 47.11
CA GLN A 1055 -23.31 -100.21 46.72
C GLN A 1055 -23.77 -99.34 47.90
N SER A 1056 -24.66 -99.86 48.75
CA SER A 1056 -25.12 -99.17 49.96
C SER A 1056 -24.00 -99.05 51.00
N ALA A 1057 -23.12 -100.05 51.09
CA ALA A 1057 -21.93 -100.01 51.94
C ALA A 1057 -20.92 -98.96 51.46
N ASP A 1058 -20.62 -98.90 50.15
CA ASP A 1058 -19.76 -97.87 49.56
C ASP A 1058 -20.35 -96.45 49.73
N ASN A 1059 -21.65 -96.28 49.50
CA ASN A 1059 -22.33 -95.00 49.68
C ASN A 1059 -22.34 -94.55 51.15
N LEU A 1060 -22.48 -95.48 52.11
CA LEU A 1060 -22.32 -95.21 53.54
C LEU A 1060 -20.88 -94.79 53.87
N GLY A 1061 -19.87 -95.49 53.34
CA GLY A 1061 -18.46 -95.17 53.54
C GLY A 1061 -18.09 -93.77 53.02
N GLN A 1062 -18.56 -93.43 51.81
CA GLN A 1062 -18.40 -92.09 51.24
C GLN A 1062 -19.11 -91.02 52.09
N SER A 1063 -20.34 -91.28 52.54
CA SER A 1063 -21.10 -90.35 53.37
C SER A 1063 -20.45 -90.10 54.73
N ILE A 1064 -19.89 -91.12 55.38
CA ILE A 1064 -19.15 -90.97 56.64
C ILE A 1064 -17.90 -90.11 56.41
N ASN A 1065 -17.19 -90.30 55.30
CA ASN A 1065 -16.02 -89.50 54.96
C ASN A 1065 -16.39 -88.01 54.73
N LEU A 1066 -17.43 -87.74 53.93
CA LEU A 1066 -17.95 -86.40 53.66
C LEU A 1066 -18.49 -85.71 54.92
N LEU A 1067 -19.19 -86.43 55.79
CA LEU A 1067 -19.64 -85.93 57.10
C LEU A 1067 -18.49 -85.67 58.06
N SER A 1068 -17.37 -86.39 57.94
CA SER A 1068 -16.17 -86.14 58.76
C SER A 1068 -15.32 -84.96 58.28
N SER A 1069 -15.51 -84.50 57.04
CA SER A 1069 -14.84 -83.33 56.46
C SER A 1069 -15.69 -82.06 56.43
N SER A 1070 -16.99 -82.14 56.72
CA SER A 1070 -17.88 -80.99 56.90
C SER A 1070 -17.67 -80.29 58.25
N TYR A 1071 -17.71 -78.95 58.23
CA TYR A 1071 -17.75 -78.08 59.40
C TYR A 1071 -19.18 -77.84 59.91
N LEU A 1072 -20.21 -78.07 59.09
CA LEU A 1072 -21.61 -77.81 59.41
C LEU A 1072 -22.37 -79.07 59.86
N LEU A 1073 -21.81 -80.26 59.65
CA LEU A 1073 -22.40 -81.56 59.99
C LEU A 1073 -21.50 -82.36 60.95
N ASP A 1074 -22.11 -83.08 61.90
CA ASP A 1074 -21.44 -83.86 62.96
C ASP A 1074 -21.56 -85.37 62.72
N VAL A 1075 -20.44 -86.00 62.33
CA VAL A 1075 -20.34 -87.45 62.13
C VAL A 1075 -20.60 -88.28 63.40
N ASN A 1076 -20.47 -87.70 64.60
CA ASN A 1076 -20.71 -88.44 65.86
C ASN A 1076 -22.16 -88.91 66.02
N GLN A 1077 -23.12 -88.26 65.35
CA GLN A 1077 -24.53 -88.66 65.39
C GLN A 1077 -24.81 -89.99 64.65
N ILE A 1078 -23.88 -90.50 63.83
CA ILE A 1078 -23.98 -91.84 63.20
C ILE A 1078 -23.58 -92.97 64.17
N LYS A 1079 -22.76 -92.67 65.19
CA LYS A 1079 -22.20 -93.65 66.13
C LYS A 1079 -23.24 -94.58 66.81
N PRO A 1080 -24.46 -94.11 67.20
CA PRO A 1080 -25.48 -94.99 67.77
C PRO A 1080 -26.01 -96.04 66.78
N VAL A 1081 -26.13 -95.69 65.49
CA VAL A 1081 -26.64 -96.59 64.44
C VAL A 1081 -25.65 -97.73 64.20
N ILE A 1082 -24.36 -97.40 64.03
CA ILE A 1082 -23.29 -98.40 63.90
C ILE A 1082 -23.20 -99.29 65.13
N LYS A 1083 -23.23 -98.71 66.34
CA LYS A 1083 -23.16 -99.46 67.59
C LYS A 1083 -24.33 -100.45 67.76
N SER A 1084 -25.55 -100.03 67.44
CA SER A 1084 -26.75 -100.89 67.54
C SER A 1084 -26.68 -102.10 66.59
N GLY A 1085 -26.09 -101.94 65.40
CA GLY A 1085 -25.85 -103.05 64.48
C GLY A 1085 -24.91 -104.10 65.09
N PHE A 1086 -23.77 -103.65 65.63
CA PHE A 1086 -22.78 -104.55 66.26
C PHE A 1086 -23.32 -105.28 67.49
N GLU A 1087 -24.02 -104.60 68.41
CA GLU A 1087 -24.56 -105.23 69.63
C GLU A 1087 -25.64 -106.30 69.32
N THR A 1088 -26.32 -106.18 68.18
CA THR A 1088 -27.34 -107.15 67.73
C THR A 1088 -26.71 -108.44 67.19
N VAL A 1089 -25.59 -108.33 66.46
CA VAL A 1089 -24.90 -109.49 65.85
C VAL A 1089 -24.27 -110.41 66.91
N PHE A 1090 -23.66 -109.85 67.96
CA PHE A 1090 -22.87 -110.64 68.92
C PHE A 1090 -23.62 -111.13 70.17
N SER A 1091 -24.89 -110.75 70.37
CA SER A 1091 -25.65 -111.09 71.59
C SER A 1091 -26.51 -112.36 71.50
N THR A 1092 -26.64 -112.98 70.32
CA THR A 1092 -27.61 -114.07 70.08
C THR A 1092 -27.04 -115.48 70.04
N THR A 1093 -25.71 -115.66 70.02
CA THR A 1093 -25.04 -116.94 69.81
C THR A 1093 -23.91 -117.22 70.82
N LEU A 1094 -24.23 -117.81 71.98
CA LEU A 1094 -23.27 -118.62 72.79
C LEU A 1094 -23.97 -119.35 73.97
N SER A 1095 -24.20 -120.65 73.82
CA SER A 1095 -24.57 -121.62 74.89
C SER A 1095 -24.32 -123.07 74.40
N PRO A 1096 -24.13 -124.06 75.30
CA PRO A 1096 -23.14 -125.13 75.07
C PRO A 1096 -23.63 -126.36 74.27
N LEU A 1097 -22.74 -126.95 73.46
CA LEU A 1097 -23.00 -128.15 72.66
C LEU A 1097 -21.88 -129.21 72.72
N GLY A 1098 -22.27 -130.46 73.05
CA GLY A 1098 -21.75 -131.68 72.41
C GLY A 1098 -20.48 -132.36 72.96
N GLU A 1099 -20.58 -133.66 73.26
CA GLU A 1099 -19.41 -134.51 73.60
C GLU A 1099 -18.52 -134.80 72.37
N VAL A 1100 -17.20 -134.75 72.56
CA VAL A 1100 -16.20 -135.20 71.57
C VAL A 1100 -16.05 -136.72 71.61
N SER A 1101 -16.13 -137.40 70.47
CA SER A 1101 -15.86 -138.84 70.35
C SER A 1101 -14.87 -139.20 69.24
N SER A 1102 -13.64 -139.58 69.63
CA SER A 1102 -12.79 -140.60 68.97
C SER A 1102 -11.52 -140.88 69.82
N PRO A 1103 -10.98 -142.12 69.91
CA PRO A 1103 -10.26 -142.55 71.11
C PRO A 1103 -8.76 -142.89 70.91
N THR A 1104 -7.91 -141.91 70.59
CA THR A 1104 -6.43 -142.12 70.56
C THR A 1104 -5.58 -141.14 71.37
N ASP A 1105 -6.06 -139.92 71.65
CA ASP A 1105 -5.25 -138.88 72.33
C ASP A 1105 -5.57 -138.78 73.83
N SER A 1106 -4.53 -138.60 74.65
CA SER A 1106 -4.62 -138.65 76.10
C SER A 1106 -5.35 -137.44 76.71
N TYR A 1107 -5.89 -137.61 77.92
CA TYR A 1107 -6.65 -136.57 78.61
C TYR A 1107 -5.82 -135.31 78.92
N GLN A 1108 -4.51 -135.43 79.16
CA GLN A 1108 -3.66 -134.27 79.46
C GLN A 1108 -3.42 -133.38 78.24
N ASP A 1109 -3.29 -133.97 77.05
CA ASP A 1109 -3.05 -133.24 75.79
C ASP A 1109 -4.27 -132.38 75.38
N LYS A 1110 -5.48 -132.81 75.79
CA LYS A 1110 -6.74 -132.10 75.53
C LYS A 1110 -6.97 -130.94 76.50
N VAL A 1111 -6.60 -131.10 77.77
CA VAL A 1111 -6.73 -130.03 78.78
C VAL A 1111 -5.75 -128.88 78.51
N GLN A 1112 -4.53 -129.18 78.04
CA GLN A 1112 -3.53 -128.13 77.75
C GLN A 1112 -3.97 -127.23 76.59
N LYS A 1113 -4.47 -127.79 75.48
CA LYS A 1113 -4.95 -126.98 74.33
C LYS A 1113 -6.09 -126.04 74.68
N TRP A 1114 -7.02 -126.44 75.55
CA TRP A 1114 -8.17 -125.62 75.95
C TRP A 1114 -7.80 -124.43 76.85
N ALA A 1115 -6.72 -124.56 77.63
CA ALA A 1115 -6.21 -123.49 78.49
C ALA A 1115 -5.54 -122.35 77.67
N ASP A 1116 -4.85 -122.70 76.58
CA ASP A 1116 -4.04 -121.76 75.80
C ASP A 1116 -4.91 -120.86 74.87
N GLU A 1117 -6.04 -121.35 74.34
CA GLU A 1117 -6.91 -120.57 73.42
C GLU A 1117 -7.93 -119.68 74.15
N SER A 1118 -8.59 -120.17 75.21
CA SER A 1118 -9.60 -119.38 75.95
C SER A 1118 -9.03 -118.11 76.60
N SER A 1119 -7.73 -118.14 76.94
CA SER A 1119 -6.99 -117.02 77.52
C SER A 1119 -6.79 -115.84 76.56
N LYS A 1120 -6.80 -116.07 75.23
CA LYS A 1120 -6.65 -115.00 74.22
C LYS A 1120 -7.96 -114.27 73.94
N LEU A 1121 -9.06 -114.99 73.75
CA LEU A 1121 -10.38 -114.41 73.42
C LEU A 1121 -10.87 -113.42 74.48
N VAL A 1122 -10.65 -113.75 75.76
CA VAL A 1122 -11.02 -112.89 76.90
C VAL A 1122 -10.16 -111.62 76.99
N SER A 1123 -8.95 -111.60 76.39
CA SER A 1123 -8.12 -110.39 76.37
C SER A 1123 -8.54 -109.40 75.27
N LEU A 1124 -9.04 -109.89 74.14
CA LEU A 1124 -9.54 -109.08 73.01
C LEU A 1124 -10.87 -108.37 73.36
N ILE A 1125 -11.83 -109.08 73.95
CA ILE A 1125 -13.12 -108.48 74.37
C ILE A 1125 -12.90 -107.36 75.39
N LYS A 1126 -11.91 -107.51 76.29
CA LYS A 1126 -11.53 -106.46 77.24
C LYS A 1126 -10.98 -105.18 76.60
N GLN A 1127 -10.34 -105.27 75.43
CA GLN A 1127 -9.80 -104.07 74.76
C GLN A 1127 -10.91 -103.20 74.16
N PHE A 1128 -12.05 -103.77 73.78
CA PHE A 1128 -13.23 -103.02 73.36
C PHE A 1128 -13.92 -102.30 74.53
N ASP A 1129 -13.98 -102.92 75.73
CA ASP A 1129 -14.53 -102.30 76.94
C ASP A 1129 -13.62 -101.20 77.53
N GLU A 1130 -12.33 -101.18 77.22
CA GLU A 1130 -11.35 -100.22 77.76
C GLU A 1130 -11.22 -98.91 76.94
N ILE A 1131 -12.02 -98.72 75.87
CA ILE A 1131 -12.12 -97.45 75.14
C ILE A 1131 -12.86 -96.41 76.01
N ASN A 1132 -12.10 -95.69 76.84
CA ASN A 1132 -12.63 -94.60 77.66
C ASN A 1132 -13.34 -93.55 76.79
N PRO A 1133 -14.49 -92.99 77.24
CA PRO A 1133 -15.05 -91.81 76.61
C PRO A 1133 -14.06 -90.65 76.75
N ILE A 1134 -13.82 -89.91 75.66
CA ILE A 1134 -13.19 -88.59 75.75
C ILE A 1134 -14.16 -87.67 76.47
N SER A 1135 -13.91 -87.49 77.76
CA SER A 1135 -14.68 -86.61 78.64
C SER A 1135 -14.49 -85.15 78.20
N GLU A 1136 -15.60 -84.48 77.89
CA GLU A 1136 -15.81 -83.03 77.96
C GLU A 1136 -14.64 -82.11 77.55
N GLY A 1137 -14.73 -81.59 76.32
CA GLY A 1137 -14.29 -80.23 76.00
C GLY A 1137 -12.80 -80.05 75.68
N ARG A 1138 -12.43 -80.29 74.40
CA ARG A 1138 -11.34 -79.61 73.68
C ARG A 1138 -11.44 -79.83 72.18
N ILE A 1139 -12.05 -78.88 71.46
CA ILE A 1139 -11.87 -78.76 70.01
C ILE A 1139 -10.51 -78.10 69.76
N LYS A 1140 -9.43 -78.90 69.58
CA LYS A 1140 -8.22 -78.54 68.80
C LYS A 1140 -7.14 -79.65 68.81
N GLY A 1141 -6.56 -79.89 67.63
CA GLY A 1141 -5.53 -80.90 67.33
C GLY A 1141 -6.04 -81.80 66.21
N ASN A 1142 -5.70 -81.65 64.93
CA ASN A 1142 -4.38 -81.47 64.29
C ASN A 1142 -3.43 -82.66 64.56
N PHE A 1143 -3.16 -83.42 63.49
CA PHE A 1143 -2.27 -84.59 63.32
C PHE A 1143 -2.77 -86.00 63.67
N VAL A 1144 -2.87 -86.81 62.59
CA VAL A 1144 -2.31 -88.17 62.41
C VAL A 1144 -2.37 -89.10 63.62
N GLY A 1145 -3.40 -89.95 63.64
CA GLY A 1145 -3.50 -91.09 64.55
C GLY A 1145 -4.91 -91.37 65.04
N ASP A 1146 -5.86 -91.63 64.13
CA ASP A 1146 -7.18 -92.14 64.52
C ASP A 1146 -7.75 -93.18 63.53
N THR A 1147 -6.86 -94.00 62.95
CA THR A 1147 -7.23 -95.29 62.36
C THR A 1147 -7.62 -96.32 63.42
N LEU A 1148 -7.47 -96.01 64.72
CA LEU A 1148 -7.53 -96.97 65.82
C LEU A 1148 -8.85 -97.74 65.87
N PHE A 1149 -9.99 -97.10 65.63
CA PHE A 1149 -11.29 -97.80 65.59
C PHE A 1149 -11.42 -98.75 64.38
N ALA A 1150 -10.93 -98.33 63.21
CA ALA A 1150 -10.98 -99.12 61.98
C ALA A 1150 -9.95 -100.28 61.99
N GLU A 1151 -8.73 -100.04 62.49
CA GLU A 1151 -7.69 -101.06 62.67
C GLU A 1151 -8.09 -102.09 63.73
N THR A 1152 -8.69 -101.67 64.84
CA THR A 1152 -9.18 -102.60 65.88
C THR A 1152 -10.31 -103.50 65.36
N LEU A 1153 -11.17 -102.97 64.49
CA LEU A 1153 -12.22 -103.75 63.84
C LEU A 1153 -11.66 -104.70 62.77
N GLY A 1154 -10.72 -104.25 61.94
CA GLY A 1154 -10.06 -105.09 60.93
C GLY A 1154 -9.27 -106.25 61.55
N GLY A 1155 -8.42 -105.97 62.54
CA GLY A 1155 -7.61 -107.00 63.22
C GLY A 1155 -8.44 -108.03 64.00
N PHE A 1156 -9.67 -107.69 64.41
CA PHE A 1156 -10.60 -108.64 65.01
C PHE A 1156 -11.13 -109.66 64.00
N LEU A 1157 -11.38 -109.24 62.75
CA LEU A 1157 -11.90 -110.11 61.68
C LEU A 1157 -10.83 -111.10 61.18
N ASP A 1158 -9.60 -110.63 60.97
CA ASP A 1158 -8.47 -111.47 60.52
C ASP A 1158 -8.11 -112.58 61.53
N GLU A 1159 -8.14 -112.29 62.84
CA GLU A 1159 -7.82 -113.29 63.88
C GLU A 1159 -8.96 -114.30 64.09
N ALA A 1160 -10.22 -113.93 63.75
CA ALA A 1160 -11.37 -114.81 63.81
C ALA A 1160 -11.38 -115.84 62.65
N GLU A 1161 -10.99 -115.44 61.43
CA GLU A 1161 -10.89 -116.31 60.26
C GLU A 1161 -9.85 -117.43 60.46
N ASN A 1162 -8.76 -117.15 61.19
CA ASN A 1162 -7.64 -118.08 61.37
C ASN A 1162 -7.78 -119.04 62.59
N SER A 1163 -8.84 -118.90 63.41
CA SER A 1163 -8.99 -119.65 64.67
C SER A 1163 -9.68 -121.00 64.51
N SER A 1164 -9.07 -122.10 64.97
CA SER A 1164 -9.66 -123.44 64.81
C SER A 1164 -10.94 -123.71 65.62
N MET A 1165 -11.29 -122.84 66.57
CA MET A 1165 -12.58 -122.86 67.29
C MET A 1165 -13.59 -121.81 66.80
N LEU A 1166 -13.16 -120.63 66.33
CA LEU A 1166 -14.08 -119.60 65.81
C LEU A 1166 -14.36 -119.75 64.32
N ASN A 1167 -13.42 -120.23 63.50
CA ASN A 1167 -13.64 -120.48 62.08
C ASN A 1167 -14.83 -121.45 61.85
N PRO A 1168 -15.01 -122.55 62.60
CA PRO A 1168 -16.25 -123.34 62.56
C PRO A 1168 -17.52 -122.56 62.93
N ILE A 1169 -17.45 -121.55 63.81
CA ILE A 1169 -18.60 -120.71 64.22
C ILE A 1169 -18.90 -119.63 63.16
N VAL A 1170 -17.86 -119.08 62.51
CA VAL A 1170 -17.98 -118.16 61.36
C VAL A 1170 -18.50 -118.92 60.13
N ILE A 1171 -18.10 -120.19 59.95
CA ILE A 1171 -18.63 -121.10 58.93
C ILE A 1171 -20.04 -121.60 59.30
N GLU A 1172 -20.38 -121.85 60.56
CA GLU A 1172 -21.77 -122.15 60.97
C GLU A 1172 -22.69 -120.92 60.87
N LEU A 1173 -22.18 -119.70 61.09
CA LEU A 1173 -22.87 -118.46 60.75
C LEU A 1173 -23.11 -118.32 59.24
N ALA A 1174 -22.22 -118.87 58.40
CA ALA A 1174 -22.40 -118.92 56.95
C ALA A 1174 -23.28 -120.09 56.45
N TYR A 1175 -23.44 -121.18 57.22
CA TYR A 1175 -24.21 -122.36 56.82
C TYR A 1175 -25.54 -122.58 57.57
N GLY A 1176 -25.85 -121.80 58.62
CA GLY A 1176 -27.12 -121.85 59.35
C GLY A 1176 -28.36 -121.36 58.58
N ILE A 1177 -28.24 -121.07 57.28
CA ILE A 1177 -29.28 -120.48 56.42
C ILE A 1177 -30.02 -121.54 55.56
N LEU A 1178 -29.66 -122.84 55.63
CA LEU A 1178 -30.28 -123.97 54.90
C LEU A 1178 -30.26 -125.28 55.75
N ASP A 1179 -31.15 -126.27 55.65
CA ASP A 1179 -32.52 -126.40 55.08
C ASP A 1179 -33.30 -127.44 55.94
N PRO A 1180 -34.58 -127.21 56.26
CA PRO A 1180 -35.43 -128.24 56.84
C PRO A 1180 -36.61 -128.71 55.93
N SER A 1181 -36.42 -129.86 55.26
CA SER A 1181 -37.40 -130.97 55.14
C SER A 1181 -38.46 -131.03 54.01
N TYR A 1182 -38.01 -131.30 52.77
CA TYR A 1182 -38.28 -132.52 51.96
C TYR A 1182 -39.70 -133.19 51.83
N HIS A 1183 -40.26 -133.23 50.61
CA HIS A 1183 -41.15 -134.27 49.98
C HIS A 1183 -41.33 -133.93 48.47
N ALA A 1184 -41.60 -134.80 47.47
CA ALA A 1184 -41.33 -136.22 47.16
C ALA A 1184 -41.79 -136.53 45.69
N TYR A 1185 -41.35 -137.65 45.06
CA TYR A 1185 -41.65 -138.21 43.70
C TYR A 1185 -40.76 -137.78 42.48
N VAL A 1186 -40.44 -138.60 41.44
CA VAL A 1186 -40.18 -140.06 41.24
C VAL A 1186 -39.82 -140.33 39.74
N ASP A 1187 -38.82 -141.19 39.46
CA ASP A 1187 -38.50 -141.91 38.17
C ASP A 1187 -38.36 -141.14 36.82
N THR A 1188 -37.61 -141.57 35.78
CA THR A 1188 -36.79 -142.79 35.52
C THR A 1188 -35.62 -142.50 34.55
N THR A 1189 -34.52 -143.26 34.69
CA THR A 1189 -33.51 -143.80 33.71
C THR A 1189 -33.69 -143.59 32.18
N ASN A 1190 -32.69 -143.63 31.26
CA ASN A 1190 -31.32 -144.22 31.28
C ASN A 1190 -30.43 -143.85 30.04
N GLN A 1191 -29.16 -144.30 30.07
CA GLN A 1191 -28.26 -144.67 28.93
C GLN A 1191 -27.38 -143.62 28.19
N THR A 1192 -26.40 -144.15 27.43
CA THR A 1192 -25.00 -143.68 27.42
C THR A 1192 -24.19 -143.90 26.12
N TYR A 1193 -23.26 -142.97 25.84
CA TYR A 1193 -21.88 -143.12 25.30
C TYR A 1193 -21.57 -143.65 23.88
N GLU A 1194 -22.51 -144.11 23.04
CA GLU A 1194 -22.17 -144.45 21.64
C GLU A 1194 -22.92 -143.66 20.55
N GLU A 1195 -23.67 -142.63 20.95
CA GLU A 1195 -23.99 -141.54 20.03
C GLU A 1195 -22.81 -140.56 19.97
N ILE A 1196 -21.97 -140.83 18.97
CA ILE A 1196 -21.73 -139.88 17.87
C ILE A 1196 -21.15 -138.55 18.39
N MET A 1197 -19.85 -138.46 18.67
CA MET A 1197 -18.72 -139.05 17.93
C MET A 1197 -18.77 -138.63 16.45
N VAL A 1198 -17.74 -137.90 16.01
CA VAL A 1198 -17.69 -137.21 14.73
C VAL A 1198 -18.64 -136.01 14.65
N GLN A 1199 -18.01 -134.88 14.29
CA GLN A 1199 -18.51 -133.77 13.46
C GLN A 1199 -19.98 -133.86 13.01
N ILE A 1200 -20.77 -132.80 13.10
CA ILE A 1200 -20.49 -131.48 12.52
C ILE A 1200 -20.89 -130.43 13.55
N HIS A 1201 -19.99 -129.93 14.42
CA HIS A 1201 -18.72 -129.21 14.15
C HIS A 1201 -18.88 -127.94 13.28
N GLY A 1202 -19.37 -126.85 13.85
CA GLY A 1202 -20.24 -126.84 15.04
C GLY A 1202 -21.73 -126.91 14.65
N LEU A 1203 -22.06 -126.22 13.55
CA LEU A 1203 -23.21 -125.32 13.53
C LEU A 1203 -23.32 -124.59 14.89
N MET A 1204 -22.35 -123.76 15.29
CA MET A 1204 -21.72 -122.67 14.51
C MET A 1204 -22.75 -121.73 13.88
N TRP A 1205 -22.74 -120.48 14.36
CA TRP A 1205 -23.25 -119.29 13.68
C TRP A 1205 -24.76 -119.26 13.39
N LEU A 1206 -25.50 -118.74 14.36
CA LEU A 1206 -26.05 -117.39 14.23
C LEU A 1206 -25.52 -116.52 15.39
#